data_AF-A0A9W7GDQ2-F1
#
_entry.id   AF-A0A9W7GDQ2-F1
#
_cell.length_a   1.000
_cell.length_b   1.000
_cell.length_c   1.000
_cell.angle_alpha   90.00
_cell.angle_beta   90.00
_cell.angle_gamma   90.00
#
_symmetry.space_group_name_H-M   'P 1'
#
loop_
_entity.id
_entity.type
_entity.pdbx_description
1 polymer ?
#
loop_
_entity_poly.entity_id
_entity_poly.type
_entity_poly.pdbx_seq_one_letter_code
_entity_poly.pdbx_strand_id
1 'polypeptide(L)'
;MHLPLHLHPLILTTAFLLPSAISSSSSTTSNPNAVPPSPNSPIYQENIMIGGTSIGEMVIYPGEEPADVAYNFVVSHGLDDSYKDSILTQACVNLPCSRTRALLFDSPVLSESGALIGNIEIFEGDEPADVAFEFSNLHNLTEDYFDAILADACDNVECTRVEPVIFRLPVDLGEGEEVELTIFDGEDPIEAVAEFCSEHELDEEAMEALLAEADENPLIQINWDIVTRLLSGEEGISENPGEGALLYSVPVQDEEGELIGVVDFYDHQEPADVVYNFCQNFGLNEQYRNAILANACEVIECHRVEAAIFSLPVNVAENEIVSFVVLEGEHPRESIKEFCMESGLGEECRKVLTQKVAEQIEFDHEAPIVWDQEVRIDEETTLGRIHLYEGDEPADGIYDFLHDKELSDDMYIRVRDFLTDVICKRLICNRRRAVVWSESIATEDGEYIGDVQVLEGVEPIDAIHAFTTHYNLDLGYRQSILAACCEEIECTRDKRVVFQHDVNTAQGPLGKLEITEGEEVVDAVVKFIYDYQADVDIISFKNYFFEQACDRGLDLLCTRNIAVLVNIGLVDDDGKSLGQLVVREGQDPVEELWIHLSKIIEDEKSRIDSFAGLKPKVCRMPYAFCKSKGIIIFQQAISGPGGTTVGVLEVFAGEEPVDATYRFFAKNGLFEKDWDFKAVFKQVCELEGLKGKCIRQEAIKFLEENKVIDGIKIGHLVVWEHEEVIDVLYRKRIEYGLTIKQQMALFNEICSSEEVYCKMTRAAVYRRSVNKLDYDTNTTMVYGNATCDRKYMGWRFISGWDEAGLQFNETWVGPFKQRLSRWGMTDDGKVKIRPMKKIVNMLNDGYAVSICGEPTFILYYIAGWYVLARLICWRVGVRMGWGGRFFGWRRIGLVSNALLFVTSVLSASFFYVWGIEPDPNIDMAMHNFMGKLPDLEILEGQYVADAVWKWAKDGEKKHHPLLRQPVHWGLIDEICNDENLQKDLIDKCTRRKAHIAIDMGAITTWGLKHDIIYWKSPNKTFAEELEEGIVESAAIEMCDRIVPSMNNCYADINKHINDQYEHYESIRFDKKNMYTLLGVQGDASTDEVWRAARKSLNYLGDNFPPFSRIDNGTKVEHSWSARTHQGYAIKDKLEELLDAEKREWYDKPCEPVFGGAMCAKKDAGGNMMIEMGAGEE
;
A
#
# COMPACT_ATOMS: atom_id res chain seq x y z
N MET A 1 -71.61 -24.13 47.04
CA MET A 1 -71.93 -22.71 46.73
C MET A 1 -70.92 -22.21 45.71
N HIS A 2 -71.26 -21.16 44.97
CA HIS A 2 -70.53 -20.49 43.87
C HIS A 2 -69.13 -20.98 43.42
N LEU A 3 -69.11 -21.45 42.17
CA LEU A 3 -68.03 -21.43 41.16
C LEU A 3 -67.68 -19.98 40.72
N PRO A 4 -66.62 -19.68 39.92
CA PRO A 4 -65.88 -20.52 38.95
C PRO A 4 -64.34 -20.56 39.22
N LEU A 5 -63.36 -20.88 38.34
CA LEU A 5 -63.33 -21.09 36.87
C LEU A 5 -62.42 -22.28 36.44
N HIS A 6 -61.33 -22.10 35.67
CA HIS A 6 -60.58 -23.19 34.98
C HIS A 6 -59.05 -23.03 34.96
N LEU A 7 -58.37 -24.17 34.79
CA LEU A 7 -56.96 -24.39 34.43
C LEU A 7 -56.86 -25.72 33.64
N HIS A 8 -55.71 -25.98 32.99
CA HIS A 8 -55.38 -27.15 32.13
C HIS A 8 -56.16 -27.28 30.79
N PRO A 9 -55.64 -28.06 29.80
CA PRO A 9 -54.27 -27.99 29.25
C PRO A 9 -54.27 -28.15 27.71
N LEU A 10 -53.10 -28.13 27.04
CA LEU A 10 -52.82 -29.04 25.90
C LEU A 10 -51.33 -29.07 25.52
N ILE A 11 -50.96 -30.13 24.81
CA ILE A 11 -49.62 -30.45 24.28
C ILE A 11 -49.49 -29.88 22.87
N LEU A 12 -48.30 -29.43 22.49
CA LEU A 12 -47.92 -29.30 21.07
C LEU A 12 -46.47 -29.75 20.85
N THR A 13 -46.21 -30.33 19.69
CA THR A 13 -44.92 -30.88 19.26
C THR A 13 -43.97 -29.80 18.76
N THR A 14 -42.75 -29.77 19.25
CA THR A 14 -41.64 -29.02 18.65
C THR A 14 -41.14 -29.74 17.39
N ALA A 15 -40.94 -28.98 16.32
CA ALA A 15 -40.17 -29.40 15.15
C ALA A 15 -38.95 -28.49 15.06
N PHE A 16 -37.76 -29.06 14.97
CA PHE A 16 -36.53 -28.30 14.74
C PHE A 16 -36.49 -27.84 13.28
N LEU A 17 -35.97 -26.62 13.07
CA LEU A 17 -35.60 -26.09 11.77
C LEU A 17 -34.18 -25.52 11.90
N LEU A 18 -33.24 -26.13 11.18
CA LEU A 18 -31.87 -25.63 11.06
C LEU A 18 -31.82 -24.53 9.98
N PRO A 19 -31.00 -23.48 10.15
CA PRO A 19 -30.85 -22.41 9.17
C PRO A 19 -29.88 -22.82 8.05
N SER A 20 -30.32 -22.71 6.79
CA SER A 20 -29.46 -22.95 5.62
C SER A 20 -28.72 -21.67 5.18
N ALA A 21 -27.42 -21.76 4.92
CA ALA A 21 -26.62 -20.67 4.38
C ALA A 21 -26.87 -20.46 2.87
N ILE A 22 -26.61 -19.23 2.38
CA ILE A 22 -26.59 -18.88 0.96
C ILE A 22 -25.39 -17.95 0.72
N SER A 23 -24.62 -18.17 -0.35
CA SER A 23 -23.56 -17.24 -0.77
C SER A 23 -23.45 -17.10 -2.28
N SER A 24 -23.04 -15.90 -2.71
CA SER A 24 -22.59 -15.53 -4.06
C SER A 24 -23.58 -15.61 -5.24
N SER A 25 -23.48 -14.65 -6.16
CA SER A 25 -24.09 -14.72 -7.49
C SER A 25 -23.19 -14.06 -8.53
N SER A 26 -22.60 -14.84 -9.42
CA SER A 26 -21.86 -14.32 -10.57
C SER A 26 -22.80 -13.91 -11.70
N SER A 27 -22.50 -12.79 -12.36
CA SER A 27 -23.43 -12.13 -13.28
C SER A 27 -23.40 -12.72 -14.69
N THR A 28 -24.22 -13.76 -14.91
CA THR A 28 -24.66 -14.15 -16.26
C THR A 28 -26.17 -13.98 -16.41
N THR A 29 -26.61 -13.47 -17.57
CA THR A 29 -28.00 -13.07 -17.81
C THR A 29 -28.92 -14.29 -17.93
N SER A 30 -29.73 -14.57 -16.90
CA SER A 30 -30.70 -15.67 -16.87
C SER A 30 -32.15 -15.17 -16.99
N ASN A 31 -33.06 -16.06 -17.41
CA ASN A 31 -34.43 -15.74 -17.77
C ASN A 31 -35.36 -15.83 -16.54
N PRO A 32 -36.12 -14.77 -16.17
CA PRO A 32 -36.89 -14.69 -14.92
C PRO A 32 -38.18 -15.55 -14.88
N ASN A 33 -38.18 -16.72 -15.53
CA ASN A 33 -39.27 -17.70 -15.54
C ASN A 33 -38.77 -19.14 -15.31
N ALA A 34 -37.51 -19.34 -14.90
CA ALA A 34 -37.03 -20.64 -14.45
C ALA A 34 -37.66 -20.97 -13.08
N VAL A 35 -38.48 -22.01 -13.02
CA VAL A 35 -38.95 -22.59 -11.75
C VAL A 35 -37.76 -23.32 -11.13
N PRO A 36 -37.44 -23.12 -9.83
CA PRO A 36 -36.37 -23.86 -9.18
C PRO A 36 -36.63 -25.37 -9.24
N PRO A 37 -35.59 -26.21 -9.33
CA PRO A 37 -35.75 -27.66 -9.27
C PRO A 37 -36.42 -28.06 -7.95
N SER A 38 -37.14 -29.18 -7.98
CA SER A 38 -37.70 -29.75 -6.73
C SER A 38 -36.54 -30.22 -5.85
N PRO A 39 -36.61 -30.09 -4.50
CA PRO A 39 -35.60 -30.67 -3.61
C PRO A 39 -35.47 -32.20 -3.76
N ASN A 40 -36.44 -32.86 -4.39
CA ASN A 40 -36.42 -34.29 -4.70
C ASN A 40 -35.91 -34.60 -6.13
N SER A 41 -35.34 -33.63 -6.83
CA SER A 41 -34.63 -33.85 -8.11
C SER A 41 -33.16 -34.16 -7.83
N PRO A 42 -32.59 -35.26 -8.36
CA PRO A 42 -31.18 -35.56 -8.18
C PRO A 42 -30.29 -34.53 -8.90
N ILE A 43 -29.13 -34.27 -8.33
CA ILE A 43 -28.09 -33.39 -8.90
C ILE A 43 -27.15 -34.17 -9.83
N TYR A 44 -27.01 -35.48 -9.62
CA TYR A 44 -26.26 -36.39 -10.48
C TYR A 44 -26.97 -37.74 -10.55
N GLN A 45 -27.00 -38.35 -11.73
CA GLN A 45 -27.65 -39.64 -12.01
C GLN A 45 -26.89 -40.32 -13.15
N GLU A 46 -26.23 -41.44 -12.87
CA GLU A 46 -25.45 -42.18 -13.87
C GLU A 46 -25.63 -43.70 -13.73
N ASN A 47 -25.69 -44.41 -14.85
CA ASN A 47 -25.79 -45.87 -14.88
C ASN A 47 -24.38 -46.46 -14.84
N ILE A 48 -24.03 -47.13 -13.73
CA ILE A 48 -22.69 -47.65 -13.50
C ILE A 48 -22.48 -48.92 -14.34
N MET A 49 -21.42 -48.93 -15.15
CA MET A 49 -21.14 -49.94 -16.17
C MET A 49 -19.83 -50.69 -15.91
N ILE A 50 -19.88 -51.87 -15.30
CA ILE A 50 -18.70 -52.70 -15.03
C ILE A 50 -18.62 -53.84 -16.07
N GLY A 51 -17.47 -53.98 -16.73
CA GLY A 51 -17.27 -54.98 -17.78
C GLY A 51 -18.22 -54.85 -18.99
N GLY A 52 -18.84 -53.68 -19.19
CA GLY A 52 -19.88 -53.47 -20.20
C GLY A 52 -21.28 -53.96 -19.80
N THR A 53 -21.48 -54.38 -18.55
CA THR A 53 -22.78 -54.71 -17.96
C THR A 53 -23.22 -53.56 -17.05
N SER A 54 -24.49 -53.14 -17.14
CA SER A 54 -25.07 -52.19 -16.17
C SER A 54 -25.28 -52.92 -14.85
N ILE A 55 -24.69 -52.40 -13.78
CA ILE A 55 -24.80 -52.96 -12.43
C ILE A 55 -26.01 -52.35 -11.70
N GLY A 56 -26.16 -51.03 -11.82
CA GLY A 56 -27.25 -50.26 -11.26
C GLY A 56 -27.19 -48.80 -11.74
N GLU A 57 -28.11 -47.98 -11.23
CA GLU A 57 -28.11 -46.53 -11.43
C GLU A 57 -27.77 -45.85 -10.11
N MET A 58 -26.67 -45.10 -10.08
CA MET A 58 -26.27 -44.30 -8.92
C MET A 58 -26.92 -42.92 -9.04
N VAL A 59 -27.51 -42.46 -7.94
CA VAL A 59 -28.33 -41.24 -7.88
C VAL A 59 -27.91 -40.45 -6.64
N ILE A 60 -27.52 -39.19 -6.82
CA ILE A 60 -27.10 -38.28 -5.74
C ILE A 60 -28.07 -37.11 -5.68
N TYR A 61 -28.61 -36.81 -4.50
CA TYR A 61 -29.55 -35.73 -4.21
C TYR A 61 -28.85 -34.50 -3.60
N PRO A 62 -29.51 -33.32 -3.58
CA PRO A 62 -28.94 -32.12 -2.95
C PRO A 62 -28.67 -32.35 -1.46
N GLY A 63 -27.40 -32.29 -1.05
CA GLY A 63 -26.95 -32.45 0.35
C GLY A 63 -26.40 -33.83 0.70
N GLU A 64 -26.36 -34.79 -0.23
CA GLU A 64 -25.63 -36.04 -0.06
C GLU A 64 -24.17 -35.88 -0.53
N GLU A 65 -23.20 -36.37 0.25
CA GLU A 65 -21.79 -36.40 -0.17
C GLU A 65 -21.56 -37.57 -1.16
N PRO A 66 -20.94 -37.33 -2.34
CA PRO A 66 -20.76 -38.38 -3.34
C PRO A 66 -19.97 -39.60 -2.86
N ALA A 67 -19.07 -39.46 -1.87
CA ALA A 67 -18.32 -40.57 -1.28
C ALA A 67 -19.25 -41.60 -0.60
N ASP A 68 -20.22 -41.13 0.17
CA ASP A 68 -21.17 -42.01 0.89
C ASP A 68 -22.07 -42.76 -0.10
N VAL A 69 -22.54 -42.07 -1.14
CA VAL A 69 -23.38 -42.68 -2.17
C VAL A 69 -22.58 -43.69 -3.01
N ALA A 70 -21.31 -43.41 -3.33
CA ALA A 70 -20.44 -44.34 -4.04
C ALA A 70 -20.14 -45.61 -3.22
N TYR A 71 -19.81 -45.47 -1.94
CA TYR A 71 -19.56 -46.60 -1.03
C TYR A 71 -20.83 -47.45 -0.83
N ASN A 72 -21.97 -46.82 -0.50
CA ASN A 72 -23.24 -47.52 -0.38
C ASN A 72 -23.65 -48.22 -1.69
N PHE A 73 -23.34 -47.65 -2.85
CA PHE A 73 -23.55 -48.30 -4.15
C PHE A 73 -22.66 -49.54 -4.33
N VAL A 74 -21.37 -49.47 -3.96
CA VAL A 74 -20.43 -50.61 -4.03
C VAL A 74 -20.86 -51.75 -3.11
N VAL A 75 -21.10 -51.46 -1.83
CA VAL A 75 -21.53 -52.45 -0.82
C VAL A 75 -22.86 -53.10 -1.21
N SER A 76 -23.87 -52.31 -1.61
CA SER A 76 -25.21 -52.84 -1.95
C SER A 76 -25.24 -53.72 -3.21
N HIS A 77 -24.24 -53.63 -4.08
CA HIS A 77 -24.11 -54.47 -5.28
C HIS A 77 -23.06 -55.59 -5.13
N GLY A 78 -22.39 -55.70 -3.98
CA GLY A 78 -21.34 -56.69 -3.73
C GLY A 78 -20.14 -56.52 -4.65
N LEU A 79 -19.74 -55.26 -4.87
CA LEU A 79 -18.56 -54.89 -5.63
C LEU A 79 -17.33 -54.83 -4.71
N ASP A 80 -16.15 -54.94 -5.30
CA ASP A 80 -14.85 -54.74 -4.67
C ASP A 80 -14.54 -53.24 -4.52
N ASP A 81 -13.89 -52.83 -3.42
CA ASP A 81 -13.68 -51.41 -3.09
C ASP A 81 -12.84 -50.65 -4.12
N SER A 82 -12.03 -51.35 -4.92
CA SER A 82 -11.32 -50.74 -6.07
C SER A 82 -12.27 -50.13 -7.13
N TYR A 83 -13.55 -50.52 -7.14
CA TYR A 83 -14.57 -49.86 -7.96
C TYR A 83 -15.09 -48.56 -7.34
N LYS A 84 -15.05 -48.38 -6.02
CA LYS A 84 -15.52 -47.15 -5.34
C LYS A 84 -14.74 -45.94 -5.83
N ASP A 85 -13.41 -45.98 -5.79
CA ASP A 85 -12.56 -44.86 -6.21
C ASP A 85 -12.79 -44.46 -7.67
N SER A 86 -13.06 -45.45 -8.52
CA SER A 86 -13.40 -45.23 -9.94
C SER A 86 -14.76 -44.53 -10.10
N ILE A 87 -15.78 -44.97 -9.35
CA ILE A 87 -17.13 -44.39 -9.36
C ILE A 87 -17.11 -42.97 -8.75
N LEU A 88 -16.41 -42.79 -7.64
CA LEU A 88 -16.29 -41.52 -6.94
C LEU A 88 -15.53 -40.49 -7.79
N THR A 89 -14.40 -40.88 -8.39
CA THR A 89 -13.66 -40.01 -9.33
C THR A 89 -14.56 -39.54 -10.48
N GLN A 90 -15.42 -40.40 -11.01
CA GLN A 90 -16.36 -40.05 -12.08
C GLN A 90 -17.47 -39.08 -11.61
N ALA A 91 -17.95 -39.23 -10.38
CA ALA A 91 -18.89 -38.28 -9.76
C ALA A 91 -18.24 -36.92 -9.48
N CYS A 92 -17.05 -36.89 -8.88
CA CYS A 92 -16.32 -35.67 -8.49
C CYS A 92 -15.81 -34.82 -9.67
N VAL A 93 -15.83 -35.34 -10.89
CA VAL A 93 -15.63 -34.55 -12.12
C VAL A 93 -16.84 -33.64 -12.43
N ASN A 94 -18.02 -33.99 -11.92
CA ASN A 94 -19.30 -33.34 -12.22
C ASN A 94 -19.95 -32.67 -11.00
N LEU A 95 -19.61 -33.10 -9.78
CA LEU A 95 -20.05 -32.54 -8.50
C LEU A 95 -18.85 -32.09 -7.65
N PRO A 96 -19.00 -31.06 -6.80
CA PRO A 96 -18.03 -30.82 -5.73
C PRO A 96 -18.18 -31.93 -4.67
N CYS A 97 -17.13 -32.74 -4.51
CA CYS A 97 -16.99 -33.65 -3.37
C CYS A 97 -16.24 -32.93 -2.25
N SER A 98 -16.66 -33.09 -1.00
CA SER A 98 -15.93 -32.58 0.17
C SER A 98 -14.87 -33.56 0.67
N ARG A 99 -15.04 -34.87 0.43
CA ARG A 99 -14.09 -35.92 0.87
C ARG A 99 -14.01 -37.11 -0.09
N THR A 100 -12.98 -37.93 0.10
CA THR A 100 -12.68 -39.13 -0.71
C THR A 100 -13.08 -40.45 -0.04
N ARG A 101 -13.33 -40.45 1.27
CA ARG A 101 -13.74 -41.60 2.08
C ARG A 101 -15.20 -41.46 2.48
N ALA A 102 -15.95 -42.56 2.53
CA ALA A 102 -17.29 -42.54 3.08
C ALA A 102 -17.27 -42.33 4.60
N LEU A 103 -18.30 -41.70 5.16
CA LEU A 103 -18.53 -41.54 6.59
C LEU A 103 -19.44 -42.69 7.02
N LEU A 104 -18.92 -43.59 7.85
CA LEU A 104 -19.62 -44.82 8.25
C LEU A 104 -20.39 -44.61 9.56
N PHE A 105 -19.91 -43.71 10.42
CA PHE A 105 -20.50 -43.40 11.71
C PHE A 105 -20.34 -41.91 12.04
N ASP A 106 -21.42 -41.31 12.56
CA ASP A 106 -21.48 -39.94 13.09
C ASP A 106 -22.36 -40.01 14.35
N SER A 107 -21.76 -39.84 15.54
CA SER A 107 -22.46 -39.92 16.83
C SER A 107 -22.06 -38.76 17.76
N PRO A 108 -23.02 -37.99 18.31
CA PRO A 108 -22.74 -36.86 19.18
C PRO A 108 -22.41 -37.33 20.61
N VAL A 109 -21.15 -37.18 21.01
CA VAL A 109 -20.68 -37.52 22.36
C VAL A 109 -21.13 -36.43 23.35
N LEU A 110 -21.92 -36.82 24.35
CA LEU A 110 -22.45 -35.92 25.38
C LEU A 110 -21.77 -36.19 26.74
N SER A 111 -21.41 -35.12 27.44
CA SER A 111 -20.94 -35.20 28.83
C SER A 111 -22.08 -35.60 29.80
N GLU A 112 -21.73 -35.95 31.05
CA GLU A 112 -22.70 -36.23 32.13
C GLU A 112 -23.75 -35.12 32.34
N SER A 113 -23.40 -33.87 31.99
CA SER A 113 -24.29 -32.71 32.09
C SER A 113 -25.28 -32.58 30.91
N GLY A 114 -25.15 -33.43 29.89
CA GLY A 114 -25.88 -33.36 28.63
C GLY A 114 -25.37 -32.32 27.64
N ALA A 115 -24.22 -31.68 27.91
CA ALA A 115 -23.55 -30.80 26.96
C ALA A 115 -22.77 -31.61 25.91
N LEU A 116 -22.87 -31.21 24.64
CA LEU A 116 -22.12 -31.79 23.52
C LEU A 116 -20.61 -31.53 23.70
N ILE A 117 -19.83 -32.60 23.67
CA ILE A 117 -18.36 -32.55 23.68
C ILE A 117 -17.84 -32.37 22.25
N GLY A 118 -18.37 -33.20 21.34
CA GLY A 118 -18.12 -33.21 19.90
C GLY A 118 -18.92 -34.32 19.24
N ASN A 119 -18.75 -34.50 17.92
CA ASN A 119 -19.21 -35.70 17.23
C ASN A 119 -17.99 -36.59 16.95
N ILE A 120 -18.11 -37.90 17.14
CA ILE A 120 -17.14 -38.85 16.59
C ILE A 120 -17.55 -39.17 15.14
N GLU A 121 -16.65 -38.87 14.20
CA GLU A 121 -16.78 -39.18 12.78
C GLU A 121 -15.80 -40.32 12.42
N ILE A 122 -16.31 -41.48 12.01
CA ILE A 122 -15.47 -42.63 11.60
C ILE A 122 -15.64 -42.82 10.09
N PHE A 123 -14.54 -42.74 9.36
CA PHE A 123 -14.55 -42.92 7.91
C PHE A 123 -14.14 -44.33 7.49
N GLU A 124 -14.43 -44.62 6.24
CA GLU A 124 -14.03 -45.84 5.56
C GLU A 124 -12.52 -46.08 5.67
N GLY A 125 -12.15 -47.22 6.27
CA GLY A 125 -10.75 -47.62 6.48
C GLY A 125 -10.14 -47.13 7.80
N ASP A 126 -10.86 -46.38 8.63
CA ASP A 126 -10.46 -46.13 10.02
C ASP A 126 -10.85 -47.33 10.91
N GLU A 127 -10.00 -47.69 11.88
CA GLU A 127 -10.38 -48.61 12.95
C GLU A 127 -11.08 -47.82 14.06
N PRO A 128 -12.31 -48.18 14.48
CA PRO A 128 -13.05 -47.44 15.51
C PRO A 128 -12.32 -47.29 16.84
N ALA A 129 -11.47 -48.24 17.23
CA ALA A 129 -10.63 -48.14 18.43
C ALA A 129 -9.69 -46.93 18.36
N ASP A 130 -8.98 -46.73 17.24
CA ASP A 130 -8.05 -45.60 17.10
C ASP A 130 -8.80 -44.26 17.16
N VAL A 131 -9.93 -44.14 16.46
CA VAL A 131 -10.72 -42.90 16.41
C VAL A 131 -11.36 -42.59 17.76
N ALA A 132 -11.86 -43.59 18.47
CA ALA A 132 -12.41 -43.43 19.83
C ALA A 132 -11.31 -43.00 20.82
N PHE A 133 -10.08 -43.51 20.67
CA PHE A 133 -8.94 -43.15 21.51
C PHE A 133 -8.42 -41.75 21.22
N GLU A 134 -8.25 -41.38 19.93
CA GLU A 134 -7.86 -40.03 19.52
C GLU A 134 -8.89 -38.99 20.00
N PHE A 135 -10.19 -39.26 19.81
CA PHE A 135 -11.27 -38.41 20.31
C PHE A 135 -11.26 -38.28 21.84
N SER A 136 -11.04 -39.38 22.55
CA SER A 136 -10.99 -39.38 24.03
C SER A 136 -9.80 -38.57 24.56
N ASN A 137 -8.62 -38.72 23.95
CA ASN A 137 -7.43 -37.93 24.30
C ASN A 137 -7.56 -36.45 23.93
N LEU A 138 -8.12 -36.13 22.76
CA LEU A 138 -8.38 -34.75 22.33
C LEU A 138 -9.29 -33.99 23.30
N HIS A 139 -10.22 -34.69 23.94
CA HIS A 139 -11.20 -34.13 24.86
C HIS A 139 -10.93 -34.42 26.35
N ASN A 140 -9.80 -35.04 26.71
CA ASN A 140 -9.45 -35.49 28.07
C ASN A 140 -10.58 -36.32 28.74
N LEU A 141 -11.16 -37.28 28.01
CA LEU A 141 -12.20 -38.17 28.53
C LEU A 141 -11.61 -39.33 29.33
N THR A 142 -12.42 -39.93 30.22
CA THR A 142 -12.01 -41.11 30.98
C THR A 142 -12.19 -42.40 30.17
N GLU A 143 -11.52 -43.47 30.61
CA GLU A 143 -11.64 -44.84 30.09
C GLU A 143 -13.11 -45.28 29.90
N ASP A 144 -14.00 -44.97 30.85
CA ASP A 144 -15.45 -45.22 30.75
C ASP A 144 -16.12 -44.58 29.50
N TYR A 145 -15.62 -43.43 29.01
CA TYR A 145 -16.11 -42.80 27.78
C TYR A 145 -15.52 -43.46 26.54
N PHE A 146 -14.23 -43.82 26.57
CA PHE A 146 -13.59 -44.56 25.47
C PHE A 146 -14.34 -45.88 25.20
N ASP A 147 -14.56 -46.68 26.25
CA ASP A 147 -15.35 -47.93 26.21
C ASP A 147 -16.76 -47.70 25.64
N ALA A 148 -17.44 -46.64 26.08
CA ALA A 148 -18.80 -46.34 25.65
C ALA A 148 -18.88 -45.87 24.18
N ILE A 149 -17.93 -45.05 23.74
CA ILE A 149 -17.81 -44.57 22.35
C ILE A 149 -17.46 -45.73 21.43
N LEU A 150 -16.48 -46.57 21.81
CA LEU A 150 -16.07 -47.73 21.05
C LEU A 150 -17.19 -48.77 20.93
N ALA A 151 -17.95 -49.01 22.00
CA ALA A 151 -19.09 -49.93 21.95
C ALA A 151 -20.21 -49.45 21.00
N ASP A 152 -20.57 -48.15 21.03
CA ASP A 152 -21.58 -47.58 20.12
C ASP A 152 -21.08 -47.61 18.66
N ALA A 153 -19.78 -47.37 18.44
CA ALA A 153 -19.16 -47.49 17.13
C ALA A 153 -19.15 -48.95 16.60
N CYS A 154 -18.70 -49.92 17.40
CA CYS A 154 -18.62 -51.33 16.99
C CYS A 154 -19.97 -52.03 16.79
N ASP A 155 -21.06 -51.50 17.36
CA ASP A 155 -22.43 -51.96 17.05
C ASP A 155 -22.91 -51.48 15.66
N ASN A 156 -22.21 -50.53 15.02
CA ASN A 156 -22.58 -49.91 13.74
C ASN A 156 -21.53 -50.07 12.62
N VAL A 157 -20.24 -50.20 12.95
CA VAL A 157 -19.09 -50.35 12.05
C VAL A 157 -18.31 -51.64 12.42
N GLU A 158 -17.72 -52.32 11.43
CA GLU A 158 -16.94 -53.55 11.67
C GLU A 158 -15.56 -53.22 12.27
N CYS A 159 -15.45 -53.26 13.60
CA CYS A 159 -14.19 -53.19 14.33
C CYS A 159 -13.35 -54.46 14.11
N THR A 160 -12.06 -54.32 13.82
CA THR A 160 -11.12 -55.45 13.70
C THR A 160 -10.42 -55.79 15.02
N ARG A 161 -10.38 -54.84 15.97
CA ARG A 161 -9.80 -54.98 17.32
C ARG A 161 -10.55 -54.09 18.33
N VAL A 162 -10.15 -54.12 19.61
CA VAL A 162 -10.69 -53.21 20.63
C VAL A 162 -9.61 -52.34 21.27
N GLU A 163 -8.37 -52.82 21.25
CA GLU A 163 -7.17 -52.15 21.69
C GLU A 163 -6.74 -51.09 20.65
N PRO A 164 -6.66 -49.79 20.99
CA PRO A 164 -6.18 -48.75 20.08
C PRO A 164 -4.67 -48.82 19.90
N VAL A 165 -4.14 -48.33 18.77
CA VAL A 165 -2.68 -48.23 18.57
C VAL A 165 -2.19 -46.89 19.08
N ILE A 166 -1.29 -46.91 20.07
CA ILE A 166 -0.72 -45.71 20.71
C ILE A 166 0.56 -45.22 20.03
N PHE A 167 1.23 -46.08 19.26
CA PHE A 167 2.46 -45.77 18.52
C PHE A 167 2.57 -46.59 17.23
N ARG A 168 3.05 -45.94 16.16
CA ARG A 168 3.39 -46.57 14.87
C ARG A 168 4.73 -46.04 14.39
N LEU A 169 5.63 -46.94 14.00
CA LEU A 169 6.95 -46.60 13.45
C LEU A 169 7.25 -47.46 12.22
N PRO A 170 7.36 -46.88 11.01
CA PRO A 170 7.80 -47.63 9.83
C PRO A 170 9.31 -47.90 9.91
N VAL A 171 9.69 -49.18 9.92
CA VAL A 171 11.08 -49.65 10.00
C VAL A 171 11.51 -50.22 8.65
N ASP A 172 12.54 -49.63 8.03
CA ASP A 172 13.18 -50.17 6.81
C ASP A 172 14.07 -51.36 7.20
N LEU A 173 13.63 -52.58 6.87
CA LEU A 173 14.39 -53.81 7.11
C LEU A 173 15.50 -54.03 6.07
N GLY A 174 15.63 -53.15 5.08
CA GLY A 174 16.53 -53.26 3.96
C GLY A 174 15.86 -53.80 2.69
N GLU A 175 16.60 -53.74 1.58
CA GLU A 175 16.14 -54.01 0.20
C GLU A 175 14.88 -53.22 -0.27
N GLY A 176 14.30 -52.35 0.57
CA GLY A 176 13.06 -51.61 0.33
C GLY A 176 11.80 -52.29 0.89
N GLU A 177 11.96 -53.12 1.93
CA GLU A 177 10.87 -53.72 2.70
C GLU A 177 10.67 -52.93 4.01
N GLU A 178 9.73 -51.99 3.99
CA GLU A 178 9.27 -51.24 5.16
C GLU A 178 8.19 -52.05 5.90
N VAL A 179 8.37 -52.27 7.21
CA VAL A 179 7.37 -52.92 8.08
C VAL A 179 7.07 -52.02 9.27
N GLU A 180 5.79 -51.90 9.63
CA GLU A 180 5.34 -51.01 10.70
C GLU A 180 5.38 -51.72 12.06
N LEU A 181 6.21 -51.22 12.97
CA LEU A 181 6.14 -51.52 14.40
C LEU A 181 4.89 -50.81 14.96
N THR A 182 3.99 -51.58 15.56
CA THR A 182 2.79 -51.07 16.24
C THR A 182 2.82 -51.43 17.71
N ILE A 183 2.50 -50.48 18.60
CA ILE A 183 2.31 -50.74 20.03
C ILE A 183 0.87 -50.38 20.40
N PHE A 184 0.16 -51.27 21.07
CA PHE A 184 -1.23 -51.12 21.49
C PHE A 184 -1.35 -50.54 22.90
N ASP A 185 -2.50 -49.94 23.23
CA ASP A 185 -2.76 -49.48 24.60
C ASP A 185 -2.81 -50.65 25.60
N GLY A 186 -2.20 -50.45 26.76
CA GLY A 186 -1.99 -51.50 27.78
C GLY A 186 -0.95 -52.57 27.44
N GLU A 187 -0.28 -52.50 26.28
CA GLU A 187 0.86 -53.36 25.92
C GLU A 187 2.15 -52.86 26.57
N ASP A 188 3.06 -53.77 26.96
CA ASP A 188 4.39 -53.35 27.45
C ASP A 188 5.29 -52.99 26.24
N PRO A 189 5.77 -51.73 26.12
CA PRO A 189 6.58 -51.31 24.98
C PRO A 189 7.87 -52.12 24.81
N ILE A 190 8.41 -52.67 25.91
CA ILE A 190 9.63 -53.48 25.88
C ILE A 190 9.33 -54.87 25.34
N GLU A 191 8.19 -55.47 25.70
CA GLU A 191 7.77 -56.77 25.14
C GLU A 191 7.38 -56.63 23.66
N ALA A 192 6.66 -55.57 23.27
CA ALA A 192 6.27 -55.31 21.88
C ALA A 192 7.48 -55.12 20.95
N VAL A 193 8.44 -54.27 21.33
CA VAL A 193 9.67 -54.05 20.54
C VAL A 193 10.55 -55.31 20.52
N ALA A 194 10.60 -56.08 21.60
CA ALA A 194 11.34 -57.35 21.64
C ALA A 194 10.71 -58.44 20.75
N GLU A 195 9.38 -58.55 20.69
CA GLU A 195 8.70 -59.48 19.78
C GLU A 195 8.89 -59.06 18.31
N PHE A 196 8.74 -57.78 17.98
CA PHE A 196 9.02 -57.23 16.65
C PHE A 196 10.46 -57.51 16.19
N CYS A 197 11.45 -57.21 17.03
CA CYS A 197 12.86 -57.53 16.74
C CYS A 197 13.09 -59.03 16.56
N SER A 198 12.39 -59.87 17.33
CA SER A 198 12.48 -61.33 17.21
C SER A 198 11.76 -61.91 15.98
N GLU A 199 10.72 -61.27 15.44
CA GLU A 199 10.08 -61.70 14.18
C GLU A 199 10.91 -61.30 12.95
N HIS A 200 11.57 -60.14 12.99
CA HIS A 200 12.33 -59.60 11.86
C HIS A 200 13.85 -59.90 11.89
N GLU A 201 14.31 -60.78 12.78
CA GLU A 201 15.74 -61.15 12.97
C GLU A 201 16.68 -59.94 13.22
N LEU A 202 16.16 -58.88 13.88
CA LEU A 202 16.93 -57.68 14.26
C LEU A 202 17.85 -57.94 15.46
N ASP A 203 18.89 -57.11 15.62
CA ASP A 203 19.88 -57.25 16.69
C ASP A 203 19.66 -56.27 17.87
N GLU A 204 20.50 -56.42 18.91
CA GLU A 204 20.40 -55.64 20.16
C GLU A 204 20.60 -54.13 19.92
N GLU A 205 21.37 -53.73 18.91
CA GLU A 205 21.61 -52.31 18.54
C GLU A 205 20.36 -51.71 17.86
N ALA A 206 19.68 -52.48 17.00
CA ALA A 206 18.37 -52.10 16.45
C ALA A 206 17.27 -52.04 17.54
N MET A 207 17.28 -52.98 18.49
CA MET A 207 16.31 -52.99 19.60
C MET A 207 16.47 -51.77 20.52
N GLU A 208 17.70 -51.38 20.88
CA GLU A 208 17.96 -50.17 21.67
C GLU A 208 17.50 -48.90 20.95
N ALA A 209 17.71 -48.81 19.63
CA ALA A 209 17.25 -47.69 18.80
C ALA A 209 15.70 -47.61 18.72
N LEU A 210 15.01 -48.74 18.55
CA LEU A 210 13.54 -48.77 18.49
C LEU A 210 12.90 -48.44 19.83
N LEU A 211 13.51 -48.85 20.96
CA LEU A 211 13.09 -48.42 22.29
C LEU A 211 13.30 -46.91 22.50
N ALA A 212 14.43 -46.36 22.05
CA ALA A 212 14.70 -44.93 22.17
C ALA A 212 13.69 -44.07 21.39
N GLU A 213 13.35 -44.44 20.15
CA GLU A 213 12.35 -43.76 19.33
C GLU A 213 10.93 -43.88 19.92
N ALA A 214 10.60 -45.01 20.56
CA ALA A 214 9.32 -45.22 21.22
C ALA A 214 9.15 -44.37 22.51
N ASP A 215 10.23 -44.14 23.27
CA ASP A 215 10.22 -43.32 24.49
C ASP A 215 10.11 -41.80 24.20
N GLU A 216 10.30 -41.35 22.96
CA GLU A 216 9.99 -39.97 22.56
C GLU A 216 8.46 -39.71 22.44
N ASN A 217 7.62 -40.75 22.40
CA ASN A 217 6.17 -40.62 22.41
C ASN A 217 5.64 -40.41 23.84
N PRO A 218 4.99 -39.27 24.18
CA PRO A 218 4.54 -38.97 25.54
C PRO A 218 3.40 -39.86 26.08
N LEU A 219 2.85 -40.76 25.26
CA LEU A 219 1.92 -41.82 25.71
C LEU A 219 2.64 -43.09 26.17
N ILE A 220 3.92 -43.24 25.83
CA ILE A 220 4.80 -44.34 26.24
C ILE A 220 5.69 -43.84 27.40
N GLN A 221 6.03 -44.75 28.31
CA GLN A 221 7.02 -44.50 29.37
C GLN A 221 7.89 -45.75 29.55
N ILE A 222 9.08 -45.76 28.97
CA ILE A 222 10.00 -46.89 29.07
C ILE A 222 10.77 -46.79 30.38
N ASN A 223 10.65 -47.82 31.22
CA ASN A 223 11.44 -47.92 32.43
C ASN A 223 12.88 -48.35 32.08
N TRP A 224 13.71 -47.37 31.72
CA TRP A 224 15.12 -47.57 31.39
C TRP A 224 15.93 -48.26 32.49
N ASP A 225 15.49 -48.21 33.74
CA ASP A 225 16.11 -48.93 34.84
C ASP A 225 15.81 -50.45 34.76
N ILE A 226 14.64 -50.84 34.26
CA ILE A 226 14.32 -52.24 33.90
C ILE A 226 15.08 -52.67 32.65
N VAL A 227 15.11 -51.84 31.58
CA VAL A 227 15.89 -52.12 30.36
C VAL A 227 17.37 -52.33 30.71
N THR A 228 17.97 -51.42 31.49
CA THR A 228 19.36 -51.53 31.94
C THR A 228 19.61 -52.79 32.76
N ARG A 229 18.68 -53.19 33.64
CA ARG A 229 18.81 -54.42 34.43
C ARG A 229 18.64 -55.70 33.61
N LEU A 230 17.76 -55.70 32.60
CA LEU A 230 17.61 -56.80 31.64
C LEU A 230 18.88 -56.99 30.78
N LEU A 231 19.53 -55.88 30.38
CA LEU A 231 20.77 -55.90 29.60
C LEU A 231 22.04 -56.17 30.43
N SER A 232 22.05 -55.86 31.74
CA SER A 232 23.23 -56.00 32.62
C SER A 232 23.24 -57.22 33.56
N GLY A 233 22.08 -57.66 34.06
CA GLY A 233 21.92 -58.98 34.69
C GLY A 233 22.52 -59.23 36.08
N GLU A 234 22.62 -58.22 36.97
CA GLU A 234 23.14 -58.39 38.34
C GLU A 234 22.09 -58.14 39.46
N GLU A 235 22.20 -58.88 40.58
CA GLU A 235 21.34 -58.76 41.78
C GLU A 235 22.15 -58.51 43.08
N GLY A 236 21.74 -57.49 43.85
CA GLY A 236 21.67 -57.58 45.33
C GLY A 236 22.83 -57.00 46.17
N ILE A 237 22.47 -56.11 47.11
CA ILE A 237 23.30 -55.65 48.24
C ILE A 237 22.46 -55.73 49.54
N SER A 238 23.10 -55.87 50.71
CA SER A 238 22.44 -56.05 52.01
C SER A 238 22.91 -55.06 53.09
N GLU A 239 22.07 -54.88 54.12
CA GLU A 239 22.11 -53.77 55.08
C GLU A 239 23.21 -53.75 56.18
N ASN A 240 23.33 -52.55 56.77
CA ASN A 240 23.53 -52.22 58.20
C ASN A 240 24.97 -52.16 58.79
N PRO A 241 25.48 -50.96 59.18
CA PRO A 241 26.83 -50.74 59.70
C PRO A 241 26.94 -50.72 61.26
N GLY A 242 28.15 -50.57 61.80
CA GLY A 242 28.37 -50.42 63.26
C GLY A 242 29.82 -50.20 63.70
N GLU A 243 30.08 -49.04 64.34
CA GLU A 243 31.39 -48.58 64.87
C GLU A 243 32.53 -48.52 63.83
N GLY A 244 32.42 -47.55 62.93
CA GLY A 244 33.34 -47.36 61.80
C GLY A 244 34.78 -47.03 62.18
N ALA A 245 35.72 -47.59 61.41
CA ALA A 245 37.15 -47.29 61.53
C ALA A 245 37.48 -45.86 61.08
N LEU A 246 38.58 -45.29 61.59
CA LEU A 246 39.18 -44.08 60.99
C LEU A 246 39.77 -44.47 59.62
N LEU A 247 39.18 -43.97 58.53
CA LEU A 247 39.62 -44.25 57.16
C LEU A 247 40.74 -43.30 56.73
N TYR A 248 40.59 -42.00 56.99
CA TYR A 248 41.47 -40.96 56.44
C TYR A 248 41.58 -39.76 57.39
N SER A 249 42.70 -39.03 57.29
CA SER A 249 42.98 -37.83 58.07
C SER A 249 43.67 -36.78 57.20
N VAL A 250 43.02 -35.65 56.93
CA VAL A 250 43.55 -34.55 56.08
C VAL A 250 44.02 -33.38 56.93
N PRO A 251 45.32 -33.04 56.96
CA PRO A 251 45.79 -31.80 57.57
C PRO A 251 45.47 -30.61 56.66
N VAL A 252 44.65 -29.67 57.15
CA VAL A 252 44.23 -28.48 56.41
C VAL A 252 45.12 -27.30 56.80
N GLN A 253 45.65 -26.60 55.79
CA GLN A 253 46.58 -25.48 55.95
C GLN A 253 46.03 -24.22 55.26
N ASP A 254 46.42 -23.04 55.74
CA ASP A 254 46.12 -21.75 55.10
C ASP A 254 47.06 -21.44 53.91
N GLU A 255 46.90 -20.28 53.28
CA GLU A 255 47.72 -19.85 52.14
C GLU A 255 49.21 -19.62 52.53
N GLU A 256 49.47 -19.30 53.80
CA GLU A 256 50.80 -19.19 54.39
C GLU A 256 51.44 -20.55 54.76
N GLY A 257 50.64 -21.61 54.86
CA GLY A 257 51.06 -22.97 55.22
C GLY A 257 51.07 -23.27 56.73
N GLU A 258 50.42 -22.44 57.56
CA GLU A 258 50.15 -22.81 58.95
C GLU A 258 48.97 -23.78 59.05
N LEU A 259 49.00 -24.67 60.05
CA LEU A 259 48.00 -25.73 60.19
C LEU A 259 46.73 -25.20 60.86
N ILE A 260 45.66 -25.07 60.08
CA ILE A 260 44.30 -24.72 60.56
C ILE A 260 43.78 -25.85 61.46
N GLY A 261 43.89 -27.09 61.00
CA GLY A 261 43.41 -28.27 61.73
C GLY A 261 43.65 -29.59 60.99
N VAL A 262 43.01 -30.65 61.46
CA VAL A 262 42.98 -31.97 60.80
C VAL A 262 41.52 -32.42 60.71
N VAL A 263 41.11 -32.90 59.55
CA VAL A 263 39.79 -33.50 59.29
C VAL A 263 39.94 -35.01 59.35
N ASP A 264 39.31 -35.64 60.35
CA ASP A 264 39.33 -37.09 60.55
C ASP A 264 38.01 -37.70 60.05
N PHE A 265 38.09 -38.65 59.11
CA PHE A 265 36.95 -39.29 58.45
C PHE A 265 36.79 -40.74 58.91
N TYR A 266 35.58 -41.11 59.32
CA TYR A 266 35.27 -42.45 59.83
C TYR A 266 34.31 -43.20 58.89
N ASP A 267 34.46 -44.52 58.82
CA ASP A 267 33.89 -45.50 57.88
C ASP A 267 32.35 -45.51 57.73
N HIS A 268 31.61 -44.69 58.48
CA HIS A 268 30.15 -44.53 58.40
C HIS A 268 29.72 -43.04 58.43
N GLN A 269 30.60 -42.12 58.01
CA GLN A 269 30.32 -40.69 57.91
C GLN A 269 30.48 -40.23 56.47
N GLU A 270 29.50 -39.49 55.95
CA GLU A 270 29.60 -38.89 54.63
C GLU A 270 30.67 -37.79 54.63
N PRO A 271 31.70 -37.85 53.75
CA PRO A 271 32.78 -36.87 53.80
C PRO A 271 32.32 -35.41 53.62
N ALA A 272 31.25 -35.16 52.85
CA ALA A 272 30.66 -33.82 52.70
C ALA A 272 30.26 -33.22 54.06
N ASP A 273 29.60 -33.99 54.92
CA ASP A 273 29.14 -33.55 56.25
C ASP A 273 30.33 -33.23 57.17
N VAL A 274 31.36 -34.08 57.13
CA VAL A 274 32.57 -33.92 57.95
C VAL A 274 33.35 -32.67 57.53
N VAL A 275 33.50 -32.43 56.22
CA VAL A 275 34.18 -31.25 55.68
C VAL A 275 33.38 -29.97 55.94
N TYR A 276 32.07 -29.96 55.72
CA TYR A 276 31.23 -28.79 55.99
C TYR A 276 31.25 -28.40 57.47
N ASN A 277 31.10 -29.37 58.38
CA ASN A 277 31.21 -29.11 59.82
C ASN A 277 32.60 -28.57 60.20
N PHE A 278 33.68 -29.07 59.57
CA PHE A 278 35.01 -28.50 59.78
C PHE A 278 35.11 -27.06 59.26
N CYS A 279 34.70 -26.79 58.02
CA CYS A 279 34.74 -25.47 57.41
C CYS A 279 33.94 -24.43 58.22
N GLN A 280 32.74 -24.78 58.70
CA GLN A 280 31.94 -23.92 59.58
C GLN A 280 32.65 -23.63 60.91
N ASN A 281 33.22 -24.65 61.58
CA ASN A 281 33.93 -24.46 62.85
C ASN A 281 35.21 -23.60 62.74
N PHE A 282 35.86 -23.58 61.56
CA PHE A 282 37.07 -22.79 61.31
C PHE A 282 36.84 -21.51 60.48
N GLY A 283 35.61 -21.23 60.07
CA GLY A 283 35.25 -20.04 59.27
C GLY A 283 35.84 -20.04 57.86
N LEU A 284 36.02 -21.23 57.27
CA LEU A 284 36.60 -21.41 55.95
C LEU A 284 35.55 -21.22 54.84
N ASN A 285 35.99 -20.67 53.70
CA ASN A 285 35.10 -20.45 52.56
C ASN A 285 34.85 -21.73 51.73
N GLU A 286 33.91 -21.63 50.80
CA GLU A 286 33.54 -22.69 49.86
C GLU A 286 34.73 -23.25 49.05
N GLN A 287 35.71 -22.42 48.68
CA GLN A 287 36.89 -22.90 47.96
C GLN A 287 37.72 -23.88 48.81
N TYR A 288 37.83 -23.63 50.12
CA TYR A 288 38.41 -24.61 51.05
C TYR A 288 37.50 -25.85 51.21
N ARG A 289 36.17 -25.69 51.36
CA ARG A 289 35.21 -26.80 51.47
C ARG A 289 35.37 -27.78 50.29
N ASN A 290 35.26 -27.26 49.06
CA ASN A 290 35.32 -28.05 47.84
C ASN A 290 36.72 -28.68 47.62
N ALA A 291 37.79 -27.97 48.00
CA ALA A 291 39.15 -28.52 47.91
C ALA A 291 39.40 -29.64 48.93
N ILE A 292 38.97 -29.50 50.19
CA ILE A 292 39.14 -30.55 51.21
C ILE A 292 38.29 -31.76 50.84
N LEU A 293 37.05 -31.55 50.38
CA LEU A 293 36.14 -32.62 49.97
C LEU A 293 36.67 -33.40 48.76
N ALA A 294 37.15 -32.72 47.72
CA ALA A 294 37.76 -33.40 46.57
C ALA A 294 38.96 -34.29 46.97
N ASN A 295 39.84 -33.79 47.86
CA ASN A 295 40.95 -34.59 48.40
C ASN A 295 40.47 -35.77 49.27
N ALA A 296 39.30 -35.68 49.91
CA ALA A 296 38.70 -36.78 50.66
C ALA A 296 38.09 -37.84 49.71
N CYS A 297 37.35 -37.40 48.69
CA CYS A 297 36.70 -38.28 47.71
C CYS A 297 37.68 -38.97 46.73
N GLU A 298 38.94 -38.51 46.63
CA GLU A 298 40.02 -39.28 45.98
C GLU A 298 40.46 -40.53 46.79
N VAL A 299 40.08 -40.63 48.07
CA VAL A 299 40.62 -41.64 49.01
C VAL A 299 39.52 -42.44 49.75
N ILE A 300 38.33 -41.85 49.94
CA ILE A 300 37.14 -42.48 50.52
C ILE A 300 35.99 -42.35 49.50
N GLU A 301 35.10 -43.33 49.48
CA GLU A 301 33.84 -43.28 48.74
C GLU A 301 32.91 -42.19 49.34
N CYS A 302 32.61 -41.16 48.54
CA CYS A 302 31.62 -40.13 48.86
C CYS A 302 30.31 -40.45 48.14
N HIS A 303 29.20 -40.49 48.86
CA HIS A 303 27.88 -40.74 48.29
C HIS A 303 27.20 -39.45 47.82
N ARG A 304 27.64 -38.27 48.30
CA ARG A 304 27.18 -36.94 47.83
C ARG A 304 28.25 -35.86 48.02
N VAL A 305 28.10 -34.73 47.33
CA VAL A 305 29.06 -33.60 47.38
C VAL A 305 28.55 -32.49 48.32
N GLU A 306 27.24 -32.42 48.47
CA GLU A 306 26.47 -31.45 49.24
C GLU A 306 26.34 -31.95 50.69
N ALA A 307 26.53 -31.06 51.66
CA ALA A 307 26.51 -31.41 53.07
C ALA A 307 25.11 -31.31 53.69
N ALA A 308 24.78 -32.18 54.65
CA ALA A 308 23.53 -32.16 55.39
C ALA A 308 23.51 -30.96 56.35
N ILE A 309 22.84 -29.88 55.94
CA ILE A 309 22.61 -28.70 56.80
C ILE A 309 21.53 -28.96 57.86
N PHE A 310 20.67 -29.96 57.62
CA PHE A 310 19.70 -30.48 58.58
C PHE A 310 19.54 -31.99 58.43
N SER A 311 19.33 -32.71 59.54
CA SER A 311 18.92 -34.11 59.55
C SER A 311 17.96 -34.36 60.71
N LEU A 312 16.92 -35.15 60.45
CA LEU A 312 15.92 -35.54 61.43
C LEU A 312 15.45 -36.98 61.16
N PRO A 313 15.57 -37.92 62.12
CA PRO A 313 14.95 -39.24 61.99
C PRO A 313 13.42 -39.13 62.01
N VAL A 314 12.77 -39.61 60.95
CA VAL A 314 11.31 -39.68 60.79
C VAL A 314 10.89 -41.14 60.77
N ASN A 315 9.88 -41.49 61.55
CA ASN A 315 9.36 -42.85 61.62
C ASN A 315 8.23 -43.02 60.59
N VAL A 316 8.53 -43.64 59.44
CA VAL A 316 7.63 -43.72 58.28
C VAL A 316 6.60 -44.86 58.43
N ALA A 317 6.98 -45.99 59.03
CA ALA A 317 6.11 -47.13 59.28
C ALA A 317 6.30 -47.71 60.70
N GLU A 318 5.58 -48.78 61.06
CA GLU A 318 5.82 -49.45 62.35
C GLU A 318 7.21 -50.13 62.35
N ASN A 319 8.17 -49.47 63.02
CA ASN A 319 9.59 -49.83 63.17
C ASN A 319 10.53 -49.43 62.01
N GLU A 320 10.10 -48.57 61.08
CA GLU A 320 10.95 -48.04 60.01
C GLU A 320 11.27 -46.56 60.24
N ILE A 321 12.56 -46.23 60.35
CA ILE A 321 13.05 -44.87 60.62
C ILE A 321 13.97 -44.46 59.47
N VAL A 322 13.51 -43.54 58.63
CA VAL A 322 14.29 -42.93 57.56
C VAL A 322 14.81 -41.58 58.06
N SER A 323 16.06 -41.23 57.73
CA SER A 323 16.57 -39.89 58.00
C SER A 323 16.04 -38.93 56.95
N PHE A 324 15.14 -38.03 57.31
CA PHE A 324 14.94 -36.82 56.52
C PHE A 324 16.21 -35.97 56.58
N VAL A 325 16.64 -35.42 55.46
CA VAL A 325 17.85 -34.60 55.31
C VAL A 325 17.51 -33.38 54.45
N VAL A 326 18.17 -32.24 54.71
CA VAL A 326 18.25 -31.11 53.78
C VAL A 326 19.72 -30.89 53.46
N LEU A 327 20.08 -30.84 52.17
CA LEU A 327 21.45 -30.63 51.72
C LEU A 327 21.79 -29.15 51.49
N GLU A 328 23.09 -28.83 51.46
CA GLU A 328 23.62 -27.49 51.27
C GLU A 328 23.32 -26.97 49.85
N GLY A 329 22.23 -26.21 49.72
CA GLY A 329 21.77 -25.63 48.45
C GLY A 329 20.32 -25.99 48.11
N GLU A 330 19.75 -27.02 48.74
CA GLU A 330 18.32 -27.33 48.65
C GLU A 330 17.48 -26.29 49.39
N HIS A 331 16.28 -26.00 48.87
CA HIS A 331 15.30 -25.24 49.63
C HIS A 331 14.55 -26.17 50.62
N PRO A 332 14.55 -25.92 51.94
CA PRO A 332 14.14 -26.93 52.92
C PRO A 332 12.71 -27.46 52.79
N ARG A 333 11.77 -26.70 52.19
CA ARG A 333 10.40 -27.21 51.94
C ARG A 333 10.29 -28.13 50.72
N GLU A 334 11.21 -28.06 49.78
CA GLU A 334 11.24 -28.96 48.62
C GLU A 334 11.66 -30.35 49.08
N SER A 335 12.77 -30.45 49.82
CA SER A 335 13.20 -31.70 50.45
C SER A 335 12.10 -32.28 51.36
N ILE A 336 11.36 -31.46 52.13
CA ILE A 336 10.20 -31.93 52.93
C ILE A 336 9.09 -32.51 52.04
N LYS A 337 8.75 -31.84 50.94
CA LYS A 337 7.67 -32.22 50.02
C LYS A 337 8.00 -33.54 49.33
N GLU A 338 9.23 -33.67 48.84
CA GLU A 338 9.80 -34.86 48.22
C GLU A 338 9.86 -36.04 49.20
N PHE A 339 10.55 -35.88 50.34
CA PHE A 339 10.67 -36.90 51.37
C PHE A 339 9.31 -37.46 51.85
N CYS A 340 8.32 -36.59 52.07
CA CYS A 340 6.99 -37.06 52.45
C CYS A 340 6.28 -37.82 51.30
N MET A 341 6.54 -37.50 50.03
CA MET A 341 5.98 -38.27 48.90
C MET A 341 6.67 -39.64 48.74
N GLU A 342 8.00 -39.68 48.73
CA GLU A 342 8.77 -40.95 48.66
C GLU A 342 8.41 -41.90 49.80
N SER A 343 8.27 -41.36 51.02
CA SER A 343 7.88 -42.11 52.22
C SER A 343 6.40 -42.52 52.25
N GLY A 344 5.59 -42.15 51.25
CA GLY A 344 4.15 -42.40 51.23
C GLY A 344 3.35 -41.68 52.33
N LEU A 345 3.90 -40.59 52.89
CA LEU A 345 3.35 -39.88 54.04
C LEU A 345 2.50 -38.66 53.63
N GLY A 346 1.22 -38.70 54.01
CA GLY A 346 0.27 -37.62 53.75
C GLY A 346 0.57 -36.30 54.47
N GLU A 347 -0.24 -35.28 54.18
CA GLU A 347 -0.05 -33.84 54.48
C GLU A 347 0.38 -33.49 55.94
N GLU A 348 -0.02 -34.27 56.94
CA GLU A 348 0.45 -34.13 58.34
C GLU A 348 1.99 -34.27 58.47
N CYS A 349 2.63 -35.10 57.63
CA CYS A 349 4.08 -35.18 57.53
C CYS A 349 4.68 -33.82 57.17
N ARG A 350 4.20 -33.21 56.08
CA ARG A 350 4.71 -31.90 55.63
C ARG A 350 4.55 -30.84 56.72
N LYS A 351 3.38 -30.77 57.38
CA LYS A 351 3.14 -29.81 58.48
C LYS A 351 4.09 -30.02 59.66
N VAL A 352 4.27 -31.26 60.12
CA VAL A 352 5.15 -31.59 61.26
C VAL A 352 6.63 -31.39 60.91
N LEU A 353 7.06 -31.70 59.69
CA LEU A 353 8.44 -31.45 59.26
C LEU A 353 8.69 -29.96 59.03
N THR A 354 7.84 -29.24 58.30
CA THR A 354 7.96 -27.78 58.10
C THR A 354 8.11 -27.05 59.43
N GLN A 355 7.31 -27.38 60.46
CA GLN A 355 7.46 -26.77 61.78
C GLN A 355 8.85 -27.05 62.39
N LYS A 356 9.31 -28.32 62.41
CA LYS A 356 10.59 -28.70 63.02
C LYS A 356 11.82 -28.17 62.29
N VAL A 357 11.71 -27.94 60.98
CA VAL A 357 12.78 -27.35 60.16
C VAL A 357 12.78 -25.83 60.33
N ALA A 358 11.61 -25.17 60.39
CA ALA A 358 11.49 -23.74 60.71
C ALA A 358 12.01 -23.37 62.12
N GLU A 359 12.06 -24.33 63.05
CA GLU A 359 12.69 -24.14 64.37
C GLU A 359 14.23 -24.07 64.30
N GLN A 360 14.87 -24.35 63.16
CA GLN A 360 16.34 -24.45 63.00
C GLN A 360 16.92 -23.79 61.73
N ILE A 361 16.16 -23.70 60.64
CA ILE A 361 16.50 -23.00 59.39
C ILE A 361 15.42 -21.96 59.10
N GLU A 362 15.82 -20.75 58.71
CA GLU A 362 14.94 -19.68 58.24
C GLU A 362 14.83 -19.78 56.70
N PHE A 363 13.61 -19.75 56.16
CA PHE A 363 13.31 -19.80 54.73
C PHE A 363 12.38 -18.65 54.32
N ASP A 364 12.44 -18.23 53.06
CA ASP A 364 12.02 -16.91 52.58
C ASP A 364 10.59 -16.83 52.00
N HIS A 365 9.93 -17.98 51.80
CA HIS A 365 8.54 -18.07 51.31
C HIS A 365 7.67 -19.01 52.20
N GLU A 366 6.34 -19.00 52.06
CA GLU A 366 5.42 -19.72 52.99
C GLU A 366 4.92 -21.11 52.53
N ALA A 367 4.97 -21.44 51.23
CA ALA A 367 4.62 -22.74 50.66
C ALA A 367 5.81 -23.33 49.86
N PRO A 368 5.90 -24.65 49.57
CA PRO A 368 6.90 -25.18 48.63
C PRO A 368 6.61 -24.77 47.18
N ILE A 369 7.64 -24.72 46.33
CA ILE A 369 7.45 -24.58 44.88
C ILE A 369 6.77 -25.86 44.32
N VAL A 370 5.82 -25.68 43.42
CA VAL A 370 5.15 -26.72 42.63
C VAL A 370 5.47 -26.64 41.14
N TRP A 371 5.97 -25.50 40.68
CA TRP A 371 6.45 -25.31 39.31
C TRP A 371 7.67 -24.38 39.30
N ASP A 372 8.75 -24.82 38.65
CA ASP A 372 9.88 -23.98 38.24
C ASP A 372 10.22 -24.33 36.79
N GLN A 373 10.09 -23.36 35.87
CA GLN A 373 10.59 -23.52 34.51
C GLN A 373 11.08 -22.17 33.94
N GLU A 374 12.14 -22.21 33.13
CA GLU A 374 12.54 -21.08 32.29
C GLU A 374 11.65 -21.00 31.04
N VAL A 375 10.96 -19.87 30.89
CA VAL A 375 10.08 -19.58 29.75
C VAL A 375 10.87 -18.88 28.65
N ARG A 376 10.81 -19.43 27.44
CA ARG A 376 11.40 -18.87 26.22
C ARG A 376 10.33 -18.72 25.14
N ILE A 377 10.39 -17.65 24.35
CA ILE A 377 9.55 -17.47 23.16
C ILE A 377 10.19 -18.13 21.94
N ASP A 378 11.52 -18.02 21.83
CA ASP A 378 12.34 -18.57 20.76
C ASP A 378 13.75 -18.89 21.28
N GLU A 379 14.68 -19.28 20.40
CA GLU A 379 16.06 -19.66 20.78
C GLU A 379 16.88 -18.49 21.35
N GLU A 380 16.53 -17.23 21.06
CA GLU A 380 17.26 -16.03 21.50
C GLU A 380 16.56 -15.30 22.67
N THR A 381 15.25 -15.51 22.86
CA THR A 381 14.37 -14.70 23.72
C THR A 381 13.83 -15.46 24.94
N THR A 382 14.59 -15.45 26.03
CA THR A 382 14.13 -15.88 27.37
C THR A 382 13.34 -14.77 28.07
N LEU A 383 12.11 -15.06 28.53
CA LEU A 383 11.31 -14.13 29.35
C LEU A 383 11.72 -14.15 30.84
N GLY A 384 12.29 -15.26 31.29
CA GLY A 384 12.74 -15.49 32.65
C GLY A 384 12.24 -16.83 33.18
N ARG A 385 12.37 -17.03 34.48
CA ARG A 385 11.92 -18.23 35.19
C ARG A 385 10.61 -17.95 35.92
N ILE A 386 9.60 -18.80 35.74
CA ILE A 386 8.31 -18.72 36.44
C ILE A 386 8.33 -19.69 37.62
N HIS A 387 7.98 -19.19 38.80
CA HIS A 387 7.85 -19.95 40.04
C HIS A 387 6.38 -19.91 40.49
N LEU A 388 5.80 -21.08 40.75
CA LEU A 388 4.47 -21.21 41.37
C LEU A 388 4.58 -22.02 42.67
N TYR A 389 3.86 -21.64 43.71
CA TYR A 389 3.89 -22.25 45.03
C TYR A 389 2.63 -23.08 45.34
N GLU A 390 2.74 -24.01 46.29
CA GLU A 390 1.64 -24.91 46.67
C GLU A 390 0.48 -24.16 47.34
N GLY A 391 -0.56 -23.87 46.54
CA GLY A 391 -1.75 -23.11 46.95
C GLY A 391 -2.06 -21.94 46.03
N ASP A 392 -1.12 -21.53 45.16
CA ASP A 392 -1.35 -20.52 44.14
C ASP A 392 -2.34 -21.03 43.08
N GLU A 393 -3.22 -20.16 42.58
CA GLU A 393 -3.93 -20.42 41.32
C GLU A 393 -2.97 -20.15 40.16
N PRO A 394 -2.62 -21.14 39.31
CA PRO A 394 -1.57 -20.96 38.31
C PRO A 394 -1.81 -19.80 37.34
N ALA A 395 -3.08 -19.47 37.05
CA ALA A 395 -3.42 -18.34 36.20
C ALA A 395 -2.98 -16.98 36.78
N ASP A 396 -2.96 -16.81 38.11
CA ASP A 396 -2.46 -15.56 38.74
C ASP A 396 -0.93 -15.48 38.64
N GLY A 397 -0.21 -16.55 38.99
CA GLY A 397 1.25 -16.57 38.90
C GLY A 397 1.78 -16.46 37.46
N ILE A 398 1.02 -16.94 36.47
CA ILE A 398 1.29 -16.68 35.04
C ILE A 398 1.09 -15.19 34.71
N TYR A 399 0.02 -14.56 35.21
CA TYR A 399 -0.24 -13.14 35.00
C TYR A 399 0.85 -12.27 35.63
N ASP A 400 1.20 -12.49 36.90
CA ASP A 400 2.25 -11.76 37.61
C ASP A 400 3.61 -11.94 36.92
N PHE A 401 3.93 -13.16 36.46
CA PHE A 401 5.14 -13.41 35.68
C PHE A 401 5.17 -12.66 34.34
N LEU A 402 4.03 -12.48 33.66
CA LEU A 402 3.97 -11.86 32.34
C LEU A 402 3.73 -10.33 32.36
N HIS A 403 3.13 -9.79 33.42
CA HIS A 403 2.79 -8.36 33.54
C HIS A 403 4.05 -7.48 33.48
N ASP A 404 5.11 -7.89 34.17
CA ASP A 404 6.41 -7.20 34.24
C ASP A 404 7.27 -7.29 32.94
N LYS A 405 6.75 -7.86 31.84
CA LYS A 405 7.55 -8.22 30.64
C LYS A 405 7.42 -7.28 29.44
N GLU A 406 6.63 -6.21 29.54
CA GLU A 406 6.36 -5.23 28.46
C GLU A 406 5.98 -5.88 27.10
N LEU A 407 5.28 -7.03 27.14
CA LEU A 407 4.83 -7.74 25.94
C LEU A 407 3.70 -6.98 25.22
N SER A 408 3.65 -7.09 23.89
CA SER A 408 2.48 -6.65 23.12
C SER A 408 1.28 -7.57 23.39
N ASP A 409 0.07 -7.01 23.44
CA ASP A 409 -1.19 -7.70 23.80
C ASP A 409 -1.36 -9.06 23.10
N ASP A 410 -1.08 -9.10 21.80
CA ASP A 410 -1.16 -10.28 20.94
C ASP A 410 -0.10 -11.37 21.26
N MET A 411 1.09 -10.97 21.70
CA MET A 411 2.11 -11.90 22.20
C MET A 411 1.79 -12.35 23.64
N TYR A 412 1.37 -11.41 24.49
CA TYR A 412 0.97 -11.66 25.87
C TYR A 412 -0.15 -12.71 25.94
N ILE A 413 -1.21 -12.55 25.12
CA ILE A 413 -2.32 -13.52 25.01
C ILE A 413 -1.81 -14.90 24.62
N ARG A 414 -0.97 -15.02 23.58
CA ARG A 414 -0.42 -16.32 23.15
C ARG A 414 0.45 -16.98 24.23
N VAL A 415 1.34 -16.23 24.87
CA VAL A 415 2.24 -16.77 25.90
C VAL A 415 1.45 -17.16 27.15
N ARG A 416 0.47 -16.35 27.58
CA ARG A 416 -0.45 -16.68 28.67
C ARG A 416 -1.21 -17.98 28.40
N ASP A 417 -1.86 -18.08 27.23
CA ASP A 417 -2.67 -19.26 26.91
C ASP A 417 -1.82 -20.52 26.77
N PHE A 418 -0.64 -20.42 26.14
CA PHE A 418 0.33 -21.51 26.08
C PHE A 418 0.81 -21.96 27.47
N LEU A 419 1.24 -21.02 28.34
CA LEU A 419 1.66 -21.35 29.70
C LEU A 419 0.51 -21.95 30.52
N THR A 420 -0.72 -21.46 30.34
CA THR A 420 -1.91 -21.98 31.01
C THR A 420 -2.19 -23.41 30.57
N ASP A 421 -2.18 -23.71 29.28
CA ASP A 421 -2.40 -25.07 28.76
C ASP A 421 -1.25 -26.04 29.08
N VAL A 422 -0.01 -25.57 29.25
CA VAL A 422 1.13 -26.41 29.70
C VAL A 422 1.07 -26.68 31.21
N ILE A 423 0.82 -25.65 32.02
CA ILE A 423 0.85 -25.75 33.49
C ILE A 423 -0.41 -26.45 34.02
N CYS A 424 -1.59 -26.13 33.50
CA CYS A 424 -2.85 -26.75 33.92
C CYS A 424 -3.03 -28.21 33.46
N LYS A 425 -2.08 -28.77 32.69
CA LYS A 425 -1.97 -30.23 32.45
C LYS A 425 -1.24 -30.97 33.59
N ARG A 426 -0.55 -30.25 34.47
CA ARG A 426 0.29 -30.81 35.55
C ARG A 426 -0.08 -30.27 36.95
N LEU A 427 -0.71 -29.11 37.04
CA LEU A 427 -1.29 -28.54 38.25
C LEU A 427 -2.81 -28.39 38.13
N ILE A 428 -3.51 -28.41 39.26
CA ILE A 428 -4.96 -28.15 39.30
C ILE A 428 -5.19 -26.64 39.19
N CYS A 429 -5.72 -26.19 38.05
CA CYS A 429 -6.21 -24.82 37.87
C CYS A 429 -7.73 -24.77 38.10
N ASN A 430 -8.21 -23.89 38.97
CA ASN A 430 -9.63 -23.61 39.13
C ASN A 430 -10.15 -22.66 38.04
N ARG A 431 -9.27 -21.92 37.35
CA ARG A 431 -9.60 -20.98 36.26
C ARG A 431 -8.47 -20.81 35.24
N ARG A 432 -8.85 -20.45 34.01
CA ARG A 432 -7.93 -20.17 32.87
C ARG A 432 -7.49 -18.70 32.76
N ARG A 433 -7.83 -17.84 33.73
CA ARG A 433 -7.56 -16.39 33.71
C ARG A 433 -7.26 -15.87 35.11
N ALA A 434 -6.40 -14.87 35.20
CA ALA A 434 -6.05 -14.23 36.46
C ALA A 434 -7.19 -13.42 37.07
N VAL A 435 -7.15 -13.17 38.38
CA VAL A 435 -7.95 -12.16 39.07
C VAL A 435 -7.12 -10.88 39.11
N VAL A 436 -7.40 -9.95 38.21
CA VAL A 436 -6.63 -8.69 38.07
C VAL A 436 -7.05 -7.63 39.11
N TRP A 437 -8.19 -7.82 39.76
CA TRP A 437 -8.65 -7.01 40.89
C TRP A 437 -9.66 -7.79 41.74
N SER A 438 -9.57 -7.65 43.07
CA SER A 438 -10.49 -8.28 44.03
C SER A 438 -10.68 -7.42 45.26
N GLU A 439 -11.93 -7.23 45.69
CA GLU A 439 -12.27 -6.48 46.92
C GLU A 439 -13.38 -7.18 47.73
N SER A 440 -13.23 -7.18 49.06
CA SER A 440 -14.17 -7.84 49.98
C SER A 440 -15.34 -6.91 50.35
N ILE A 441 -16.50 -7.11 49.73
CA ILE A 441 -17.66 -6.23 49.94
C ILE A 441 -18.42 -6.61 51.22
N ALA A 442 -18.72 -5.60 52.04
CA ALA A 442 -19.55 -5.72 53.24
C ALA A 442 -20.69 -4.69 53.28
N THR A 443 -21.71 -4.94 54.10
CA THR A 443 -22.81 -3.99 54.39
C THR A 443 -22.34 -2.83 55.28
N GLU A 444 -23.15 -1.77 55.42
CA GLU A 444 -22.89 -0.68 56.38
C GLU A 444 -22.76 -1.15 57.84
N ASP A 445 -23.38 -2.29 58.20
CA ASP A 445 -23.28 -2.92 59.52
C ASP A 445 -22.03 -3.83 59.66
N GLY A 446 -21.24 -4.01 58.60
CA GLY A 446 -20.02 -4.84 58.58
C GLY A 446 -20.27 -6.33 58.33
N GLU A 447 -21.46 -6.72 57.87
CA GLU A 447 -21.74 -8.09 57.43
C GLU A 447 -21.14 -8.31 56.04
N TYR A 448 -20.18 -9.25 55.93
CA TYR A 448 -19.54 -9.64 54.67
C TYR A 448 -20.56 -10.24 53.70
N ILE A 449 -20.57 -9.72 52.47
CA ILE A 449 -21.48 -10.12 51.40
C ILE A 449 -20.81 -11.16 50.50
N GLY A 450 -19.56 -10.89 50.12
CA GLY A 450 -18.75 -11.70 49.20
C GLY A 450 -17.63 -10.87 48.60
N ASP A 451 -16.64 -11.53 48.02
CA ASP A 451 -15.58 -10.87 47.25
C ASP A 451 -16.06 -10.61 45.82
N VAL A 452 -15.86 -9.39 45.32
CA VAL A 452 -16.04 -9.07 43.90
C VAL A 452 -14.70 -9.27 43.21
N GLN A 453 -14.66 -10.12 42.19
CA GLN A 453 -13.45 -10.43 41.43
C GLN A 453 -13.63 -10.00 39.97
N VAL A 454 -12.67 -9.23 39.45
CA VAL A 454 -12.54 -8.94 38.03
C VAL A 454 -11.51 -9.91 37.46
N LEU A 455 -11.93 -10.72 36.51
CA LEU A 455 -11.02 -11.61 35.77
C LEU A 455 -10.34 -10.86 34.63
N GLU A 456 -9.13 -11.29 34.32
CA GLU A 456 -8.34 -10.79 33.20
C GLU A 456 -9.15 -10.77 31.88
N GLY A 457 -9.08 -9.68 31.12
CA GLY A 457 -9.83 -9.52 29.88
C GLY A 457 -11.36 -9.60 30.04
N VAL A 458 -11.89 -9.34 31.24
CA VAL A 458 -13.31 -9.07 31.52
C VAL A 458 -13.43 -7.62 31.96
N GLU A 459 -14.31 -6.85 31.33
CA GLU A 459 -14.51 -5.44 31.71
C GLU A 459 -15.03 -5.34 33.16
N PRO A 460 -14.45 -4.49 34.02
CA PRO A 460 -14.84 -4.35 35.42
C PRO A 460 -16.34 -4.18 35.66
N ILE A 461 -17.04 -3.34 34.88
CA ILE A 461 -18.47 -3.10 35.06
C ILE A 461 -19.35 -4.33 34.75
N ASP A 462 -18.89 -5.29 33.94
CA ASP A 462 -19.66 -6.53 33.72
C ASP A 462 -19.50 -7.50 34.90
N ALA A 463 -18.28 -7.67 35.43
CA ALA A 463 -18.02 -8.48 36.62
C ALA A 463 -18.70 -7.91 37.88
N ILE A 464 -18.57 -6.59 38.11
CA ILE A 464 -19.24 -5.87 39.20
C ILE A 464 -20.77 -5.91 39.01
N HIS A 465 -21.27 -5.91 37.78
CA HIS A 465 -22.71 -6.09 37.54
C HIS A 465 -23.19 -7.52 37.84
N ALA A 466 -22.42 -8.55 37.47
CA ALA A 466 -22.75 -9.94 37.82
C ALA A 466 -22.80 -10.13 39.35
N PHE A 467 -21.80 -9.61 40.07
CA PHE A 467 -21.76 -9.59 41.54
C PHE A 467 -22.96 -8.85 42.15
N THR A 468 -23.19 -7.59 41.75
CA THR A 468 -24.32 -6.80 42.29
C THR A 468 -25.69 -7.40 41.96
N THR A 469 -25.83 -8.10 40.83
CA THR A 469 -27.06 -8.83 40.48
C THR A 469 -27.24 -10.09 41.35
N HIS A 470 -26.18 -10.86 41.58
CA HIS A 470 -26.22 -12.06 42.43
C HIS A 470 -26.69 -11.74 43.86
N TYR A 471 -26.18 -10.64 44.43
CA TYR A 471 -26.52 -10.19 45.78
C TYR A 471 -27.70 -9.18 45.84
N ASN A 472 -28.35 -8.88 44.70
CA ASN A 472 -29.46 -7.91 44.58
C ASN A 472 -29.12 -6.54 45.22
N LEU A 473 -27.91 -6.04 44.94
CA LEU A 473 -27.45 -4.71 45.34
C LEU A 473 -27.95 -3.65 44.35
N ASP A 474 -28.03 -2.39 44.78
CA ASP A 474 -28.55 -1.31 43.95
C ASP A 474 -27.51 -0.69 42.99
N LEU A 475 -28.00 0.18 42.10
CA LEU A 475 -27.17 0.87 41.11
C LEU A 475 -26.13 1.81 41.75
N GLY A 476 -26.36 2.29 42.97
CA GLY A 476 -25.42 3.10 43.73
C GLY A 476 -24.23 2.27 44.18
N TYR A 477 -24.48 1.09 44.78
CA TYR A 477 -23.42 0.12 45.08
C TYR A 477 -22.61 -0.25 43.83
N ARG A 478 -23.28 -0.53 42.70
CA ARG A 478 -22.60 -0.83 41.43
C ARG A 478 -21.68 0.30 40.96
N GLN A 479 -22.09 1.56 41.12
CA GLN A 479 -21.29 2.74 40.77
C GLN A 479 -20.13 2.98 41.76
N SER A 480 -20.32 2.73 43.06
CA SER A 480 -19.26 2.87 44.06
C SER A 480 -18.17 1.81 43.93
N ILE A 481 -18.54 0.55 43.69
CA ILE A 481 -17.57 -0.54 43.45
C ILE A 481 -16.83 -0.29 42.13
N LEU A 482 -17.52 0.14 41.07
CA LEU A 482 -16.87 0.52 39.82
C LEU A 482 -15.88 1.68 40.01
N ALA A 483 -16.26 2.73 40.74
CA ALA A 483 -15.38 3.87 40.97
C ALA A 483 -14.08 3.48 41.70
N ALA A 484 -14.15 2.58 42.69
CA ALA A 484 -12.97 2.07 43.38
C ALA A 484 -12.10 1.19 42.44
N CYS A 485 -12.72 0.27 41.71
CA CYS A 485 -12.01 -0.61 40.78
C CYS A 485 -11.29 0.19 39.67
N CYS A 486 -11.95 1.20 39.10
CA CYS A 486 -11.37 2.08 38.08
C CYS A 486 -10.35 3.11 38.60
N GLU A 487 -10.07 3.16 39.92
CA GLU A 487 -8.92 3.87 40.48
C GLU A 487 -7.65 2.99 40.52
N GLU A 488 -7.79 1.66 40.37
CA GLU A 488 -6.68 0.69 40.44
C GLU A 488 -6.40 -0.04 39.11
N ILE A 489 -7.42 -0.33 38.30
CA ILE A 489 -7.27 -0.93 36.95
C ILE A 489 -8.00 -0.12 35.86
N GLU A 490 -7.58 -0.25 34.60
CA GLU A 490 -8.19 0.51 33.49
C GLU A 490 -9.58 -0.04 33.11
N CYS A 491 -10.60 0.81 33.22
CA CYS A 491 -11.96 0.54 32.75
C CYS A 491 -12.20 1.19 31.39
N THR A 492 -12.61 0.41 30.39
CA THR A 492 -12.93 0.94 29.05
C THR A 492 -14.33 1.58 28.98
N ARG A 493 -15.25 1.23 29.90
CA ARG A 493 -16.64 1.73 29.89
C ARG A 493 -17.29 1.85 31.28
N ASP A 494 -18.16 2.86 31.42
CA ASP A 494 -18.95 3.12 32.64
C ASP A 494 -20.26 2.30 32.74
N LYS A 495 -20.52 1.48 31.71
CA LYS A 495 -21.78 0.76 31.50
C LYS A 495 -21.54 -0.70 31.13
N ARG A 496 -22.42 -1.56 31.63
CA ARG A 496 -22.47 -2.96 31.21
C ARG A 496 -22.89 -3.10 29.75
N VAL A 497 -22.38 -4.13 29.07
CA VAL A 497 -22.94 -4.58 27.80
C VAL A 497 -24.18 -5.43 28.10
N VAL A 498 -25.30 -5.10 27.48
CA VAL A 498 -26.59 -5.77 27.74
C VAL A 498 -26.98 -6.68 26.57
N PHE A 499 -26.51 -6.39 25.35
CA PHE A 499 -26.62 -7.27 24.20
C PHE A 499 -25.27 -7.32 23.47
N GLN A 500 -24.82 -8.53 23.15
CA GLN A 500 -23.58 -8.81 22.42
C GLN A 500 -23.89 -9.85 21.34
N HIS A 501 -23.37 -9.68 20.12
CA HIS A 501 -23.55 -10.62 19.03
C HIS A 501 -22.38 -10.58 18.05
N ASP A 502 -21.77 -11.74 17.78
CA ASP A 502 -20.74 -11.89 16.76
C ASP A 502 -21.34 -11.78 15.36
N VAL A 503 -20.86 -10.82 14.57
CA VAL A 503 -21.36 -10.56 13.22
C VAL A 503 -20.43 -11.24 12.23
N ASN A 504 -20.94 -12.27 11.55
CA ASN A 504 -20.20 -13.01 10.53
C ASN A 504 -20.67 -12.61 9.12
N THR A 505 -19.72 -12.54 8.18
CA THR A 505 -19.96 -12.38 6.74
C THR A 505 -19.61 -13.67 6.00
N ALA A 506 -19.90 -13.73 4.70
CA ALA A 506 -19.47 -14.85 3.85
C ALA A 506 -17.93 -14.93 3.68
N GLN A 507 -17.20 -13.92 4.17
CA GLN A 507 -15.75 -13.80 4.15
C GLN A 507 -15.09 -14.09 5.51
N GLY A 508 -15.88 -14.38 6.56
CA GLY A 508 -15.41 -14.62 7.93
C GLY A 508 -16.03 -13.66 8.96
N PRO A 509 -15.55 -13.70 10.22
CA PRO A 509 -16.02 -12.80 11.26
C PRO A 509 -15.67 -11.35 10.92
N LEU A 510 -16.66 -10.47 11.00
CA LEU A 510 -16.51 -9.04 10.75
C LEU A 510 -16.15 -8.28 12.02
N GLY A 511 -16.80 -8.64 13.14
CA GLY A 511 -16.61 -7.99 14.44
C GLY A 511 -17.75 -8.34 15.40
N LYS A 512 -17.66 -7.84 16.64
CA LYS A 512 -18.66 -8.08 17.69
C LYS A 512 -19.52 -6.84 17.89
N LEU A 513 -20.83 -6.95 17.67
CA LEU A 513 -21.78 -5.88 17.97
C LEU A 513 -22.06 -5.89 19.46
N GLU A 514 -21.73 -4.78 20.14
CA GLU A 514 -22.02 -4.55 21.55
C GLU A 514 -22.99 -3.38 21.71
N ILE A 515 -23.95 -3.52 22.62
CA ILE A 515 -24.94 -2.48 22.95
C ILE A 515 -24.98 -2.31 24.47
N THR A 516 -24.69 -1.09 24.93
CA THR A 516 -24.54 -0.77 26.34
C THR A 516 -25.86 -0.40 27.02
N GLU A 517 -25.87 -0.44 28.36
CA GLU A 517 -27.06 -0.15 29.17
C GLU A 517 -27.64 1.26 28.90
N GLY A 518 -28.92 1.32 28.52
CA GLY A 518 -29.59 2.56 28.14
C GLY A 518 -29.11 3.20 26.84
N GLU A 519 -28.40 2.46 25.98
CA GLU A 519 -28.08 2.85 24.60
C GLU A 519 -29.25 2.53 23.65
N GLU A 520 -29.39 3.29 22.57
CA GLU A 520 -30.39 2.99 21.53
C GLU A 520 -29.82 1.98 20.55
N VAL A 521 -30.52 0.85 20.35
CA VAL A 521 -30.06 -0.25 19.47
C VAL A 521 -29.67 0.24 18.07
N VAL A 522 -30.39 1.23 17.53
CA VAL A 522 -30.08 1.83 16.22
C VAL A 522 -28.76 2.61 16.19
N ASP A 523 -28.32 3.20 17.30
CA ASP A 523 -27.04 3.92 17.35
C ASP A 523 -25.89 2.93 17.31
N ALA A 524 -25.88 1.94 18.21
CA ALA A 524 -24.86 0.90 18.27
C ALA A 524 -24.74 0.13 16.94
N VAL A 525 -25.87 -0.26 16.33
CA VAL A 525 -25.88 -0.98 15.04
C VAL A 525 -25.31 -0.12 13.90
N VAL A 526 -25.65 1.17 13.82
CA VAL A 526 -25.13 2.04 12.73
C VAL A 526 -23.67 2.45 12.98
N LYS A 527 -23.28 2.62 14.25
CA LYS A 527 -21.90 2.82 14.67
C LYS A 527 -21.04 1.63 14.21
N PHE A 528 -21.47 0.41 14.53
CA PHE A 528 -20.83 -0.84 14.10
C PHE A 528 -20.69 -0.95 12.57
N ILE A 529 -21.76 -0.69 11.80
CA ILE A 529 -21.71 -0.70 10.32
C ILE A 529 -20.61 0.23 9.80
N TYR A 530 -20.42 1.40 10.41
CA TYR A 530 -19.39 2.37 10.00
C TYR A 530 -17.98 2.05 10.51
N ASP A 531 -17.84 1.57 11.75
CA ASP A 531 -16.54 1.16 12.32
C ASP A 531 -15.91 0.03 11.49
N TYR A 532 -16.72 -0.97 11.09
CA TYR A 532 -16.28 -2.13 10.32
C TYR A 532 -16.48 -2.01 8.80
N GLN A 533 -16.91 -0.84 8.29
CA GLN A 533 -17.21 -0.57 6.87
C GLN A 533 -18.08 -1.65 6.20
N ALA A 534 -19.11 -2.13 6.91
CA ALA A 534 -19.90 -3.28 6.52
C ALA A 534 -20.72 -3.02 5.23
N ASP A 535 -20.45 -3.79 4.16
CA ASP A 535 -21.26 -3.78 2.93
C ASP A 535 -22.56 -4.59 3.12
N VAL A 536 -23.48 -4.02 3.89
CA VAL A 536 -24.78 -4.60 4.26
C VAL A 536 -25.91 -3.63 3.93
N ASP A 537 -27.10 -4.16 3.61
CA ASP A 537 -28.29 -3.33 3.62
C ASP A 537 -28.60 -2.88 5.06
N ILE A 538 -28.29 -1.62 5.34
CA ILE A 538 -28.47 -0.95 6.62
C ILE A 538 -29.91 -1.14 7.14
N ILE A 539 -30.91 -1.18 6.26
CA ILE A 539 -32.32 -1.35 6.66
C ILE A 539 -32.58 -2.77 7.17
N SER A 540 -32.22 -3.80 6.40
CA SER A 540 -32.39 -5.20 6.80
C SER A 540 -31.54 -5.56 8.02
N PHE A 541 -30.28 -5.12 8.06
CA PHE A 541 -29.35 -5.39 9.16
C PHE A 541 -29.86 -4.80 10.49
N LYS A 542 -30.39 -3.57 10.46
CA LYS A 542 -31.09 -3.00 11.62
C LYS A 542 -32.30 -3.81 12.04
N ASN A 543 -33.20 -4.14 11.12
CA ASN A 543 -34.46 -4.82 11.47
C ASN A 543 -34.18 -6.14 12.20
N TYR A 544 -33.18 -6.91 11.73
CA TYR A 544 -32.68 -8.09 12.42
C TYR A 544 -32.25 -7.82 13.87
N PHE A 545 -31.42 -6.79 14.12
CA PHE A 545 -30.99 -6.46 15.48
C PHE A 545 -32.09 -5.81 16.35
N PHE A 546 -33.06 -5.12 15.77
CA PHE A 546 -34.26 -4.68 16.47
C PHE A 546 -35.07 -5.87 16.99
N GLU A 547 -35.37 -6.84 16.13
CA GLU A 547 -36.08 -8.07 16.51
C GLU A 547 -35.27 -8.90 17.53
N GLN A 548 -33.95 -8.99 17.38
CA GLN A 548 -33.10 -9.76 18.29
C GLN A 548 -32.85 -9.10 19.66
N ALA A 549 -32.70 -7.78 19.74
CA ALA A 549 -32.33 -7.11 20.99
C ALA A 549 -33.54 -6.57 21.78
N CYS A 550 -34.53 -5.99 21.10
CA CYS A 550 -35.63 -5.27 21.77
C CYS A 550 -36.66 -6.21 22.40
N ASP A 551 -36.96 -7.34 21.77
CA ASP A 551 -37.98 -8.28 22.25
C ASP A 551 -37.52 -9.10 23.47
N ARG A 552 -36.23 -9.05 23.83
CA ARG A 552 -35.66 -9.77 24.99
C ARG A 552 -35.93 -9.10 26.35
N GLY A 553 -36.56 -7.91 26.38
CA GLY A 553 -36.91 -7.23 27.63
C GLY A 553 -35.71 -6.69 28.42
N LEU A 554 -34.61 -6.40 27.72
CA LEU A 554 -33.34 -5.93 28.25
C LEU A 554 -33.38 -4.41 28.57
N ASP A 555 -32.42 -3.92 29.37
CA ASP A 555 -32.23 -2.50 29.70
C ASP A 555 -31.62 -1.69 28.52
N LEU A 556 -32.25 -1.81 27.36
CA LEU A 556 -31.88 -1.17 26.10
C LEU A 556 -32.98 -0.20 25.66
N LEU A 557 -32.60 0.83 24.91
CA LEU A 557 -33.56 1.73 24.28
C LEU A 557 -33.85 1.30 22.84
N CYS A 558 -35.14 1.24 22.52
CA CYS A 558 -35.65 0.94 21.17
C CYS A 558 -36.74 1.95 20.79
N THR A 559 -36.50 3.24 21.03
CA THR A 559 -37.53 4.29 20.93
C THR A 559 -37.65 4.91 19.54
N ARG A 560 -36.66 4.67 18.66
CA ARG A 560 -36.53 5.26 17.33
C ARG A 560 -35.77 4.36 16.35
N ASN A 561 -36.06 4.53 15.06
CA ASN A 561 -35.49 3.74 13.95
C ASN A 561 -34.41 4.49 13.12
N ILE A 562 -33.97 5.67 13.58
CA ILE A 562 -32.95 6.50 12.93
C ILE A 562 -31.83 6.77 13.94
N ALA A 563 -30.58 6.51 13.55
CA ALA A 563 -29.43 6.73 14.42
C ALA A 563 -29.12 8.22 14.64
N VAL A 564 -28.45 8.52 15.76
CA VAL A 564 -27.83 9.80 16.07
C VAL A 564 -26.32 9.60 15.97
N LEU A 565 -25.73 10.06 14.87
CA LEU A 565 -24.31 9.84 14.56
C LEU A 565 -23.42 10.83 15.32
N VAL A 566 -23.94 12.02 15.62
CA VAL A 566 -23.23 13.07 16.36
C VAL A 566 -24.21 13.73 17.33
N ASN A 567 -23.84 13.83 18.61
CA ASN A 567 -24.55 14.62 19.61
C ASN A 567 -23.53 15.37 20.48
N ILE A 568 -23.26 16.63 20.13
CA ILE A 568 -22.16 17.41 20.72
C ILE A 568 -22.63 18.76 21.24
N GLY A 569 -22.10 19.17 22.39
CA GLY A 569 -22.19 20.56 22.84
C GLY A 569 -21.26 21.44 22.02
N LEU A 570 -21.82 22.29 21.17
CA LEU A 570 -21.05 23.30 20.45
C LEU A 570 -20.71 24.48 21.36
N VAL A 571 -19.50 25.03 21.19
CA VAL A 571 -19.05 26.30 21.77
C VAL A 571 -18.42 27.16 20.66
N ASP A 572 -18.55 28.48 20.77
CA ASP A 572 -17.77 29.42 19.95
C ASP A 572 -16.33 29.55 20.51
N ASP A 573 -15.46 30.27 19.80
CA ASP A 573 -14.05 30.42 20.18
C ASP A 573 -13.85 31.33 21.42
N ASP A 574 -14.89 32.02 21.87
CA ASP A 574 -14.95 32.71 23.19
C ASP A 574 -15.41 31.75 24.32
N GLY A 575 -15.69 30.48 24.01
CA GLY A 575 -16.13 29.45 24.96
C GLY A 575 -17.61 29.52 25.33
N LYS A 576 -18.41 30.37 24.68
CA LYS A 576 -19.86 30.46 24.92
C LYS A 576 -20.58 29.34 24.17
N SER A 577 -21.51 28.66 24.86
CA SER A 577 -22.27 27.56 24.26
C SER A 577 -23.17 28.04 23.12
N LEU A 578 -23.14 27.27 22.03
CA LEU A 578 -24.02 27.35 20.87
C LEU A 578 -25.06 26.21 20.90
N GLY A 579 -25.36 25.65 22.08
CA GLY A 579 -26.29 24.53 22.24
C GLY A 579 -25.74 23.19 21.73
N GLN A 580 -26.60 22.17 21.67
CA GLN A 580 -26.25 20.86 21.13
C GLN A 580 -26.53 20.76 19.62
N LEU A 581 -25.55 20.29 18.86
CA LEU A 581 -25.74 19.81 17.49
C LEU A 581 -26.05 18.32 17.54
N VAL A 582 -27.18 17.93 16.95
CA VAL A 582 -27.60 16.53 16.79
C VAL A 582 -27.68 16.23 15.30
N VAL A 583 -26.76 15.43 14.78
CA VAL A 583 -26.78 14.95 13.39
C VAL A 583 -27.33 13.52 13.40
N ARG A 584 -28.40 13.28 12.65
CA ARG A 584 -28.97 11.96 12.45
C ARG A 584 -28.46 11.35 11.16
N GLU A 585 -28.53 10.04 11.11
CA GLU A 585 -28.34 9.24 9.90
C GLU A 585 -29.11 9.81 8.70
N GLY A 586 -28.45 9.83 7.54
CA GLY A 586 -28.98 10.38 6.29
C GLY A 586 -28.95 11.91 6.18
N GLN A 587 -28.76 12.65 7.28
CA GLN A 587 -28.49 14.09 7.25
C GLN A 587 -27.01 14.36 6.95
N ASP A 588 -26.71 15.46 6.26
CA ASP A 588 -25.32 15.90 6.11
C ASP A 588 -24.90 16.73 7.35
N PRO A 589 -23.79 16.39 8.05
CA PRO A 589 -23.33 17.14 9.21
C PRO A 589 -23.04 18.62 8.94
N VAL A 590 -22.66 18.96 7.71
CA VAL A 590 -22.36 20.34 7.27
C VAL A 590 -23.64 21.15 7.13
N GLU A 591 -24.70 20.54 6.59
CA GLU A 591 -25.99 21.20 6.40
C GLU A 591 -26.71 21.39 7.73
N GLU A 592 -26.73 20.38 8.60
CA GLU A 592 -27.30 20.51 9.95
C GLU A 592 -26.50 21.49 10.83
N LEU A 593 -25.16 21.53 10.74
CA LEU A 593 -24.35 22.55 11.40
C LEU A 593 -24.75 23.96 10.95
N TRP A 594 -24.96 24.19 9.66
CA TRP A 594 -25.38 25.51 9.16
C TRP A 594 -26.83 25.86 9.55
N ILE A 595 -27.75 24.90 9.42
CA ILE A 595 -29.14 25.04 9.85
C ILE A 595 -29.19 25.36 11.36
N HIS A 596 -28.37 24.72 12.18
CA HIS A 596 -28.22 25.00 13.61
C HIS A 596 -27.67 26.40 13.88
N LEU A 597 -26.52 26.76 13.27
CA LEU A 597 -25.93 28.09 13.43
C LEU A 597 -26.85 29.22 12.93
N SER A 598 -27.67 29.00 11.89
CA SER A 598 -28.64 29.97 11.38
C SER A 598 -29.78 30.29 12.34
N LYS A 599 -30.07 29.41 13.32
CA LYS A 599 -31.07 29.64 14.39
C LYS A 599 -30.50 30.47 15.54
N ILE A 600 -29.17 30.63 15.60
CA ILE A 600 -28.43 31.20 16.75
C ILE A 600 -27.69 32.49 16.38
N ILE A 601 -27.19 32.59 15.14
CA ILE A 601 -26.37 33.70 14.65
C ILE A 601 -27.10 34.38 13.48
N GLU A 602 -27.71 35.53 13.78
CA GLU A 602 -28.42 36.37 12.81
C GLU A 602 -27.47 37.01 11.78
N ASP A 603 -26.29 37.47 12.20
CA ASP A 603 -25.29 38.08 11.32
C ASP A 603 -24.65 37.04 10.38
N GLU A 604 -24.75 37.29 9.08
CA GLU A 604 -24.24 36.37 8.06
C GLU A 604 -22.71 36.19 8.13
N LYS A 605 -21.95 37.23 8.48
CA LYS A 605 -20.49 37.13 8.54
C LYS A 605 -20.05 36.33 9.75
N SER A 606 -20.54 36.65 10.96
CA SER A 606 -20.25 35.85 12.15
C SER A 606 -20.71 34.39 11.99
N ARG A 607 -21.81 34.14 11.27
CA ARG A 607 -22.25 32.78 10.99
C ARG A 607 -21.29 32.03 10.05
N ILE A 608 -20.75 32.68 9.03
CA ILE A 608 -19.71 32.12 8.14
C ILE A 608 -18.41 31.88 8.93
N ASP A 609 -17.97 32.85 9.73
CA ASP A 609 -16.75 32.75 10.55
C ASP A 609 -16.85 31.55 11.52
N SER A 610 -17.94 31.43 12.30
CA SER A 610 -18.17 30.29 13.20
C SER A 610 -18.36 28.96 12.47
N PHE A 611 -19.03 28.95 11.31
CA PHE A 611 -19.17 27.74 10.50
C PHE A 611 -17.83 27.25 9.97
N ALA A 612 -16.94 28.15 9.52
CA ALA A 612 -15.60 27.80 9.07
C ALA A 612 -14.73 27.22 10.21
N GLY A 613 -14.86 27.74 11.44
CA GLY A 613 -14.18 27.21 12.62
C GLY A 613 -14.74 25.87 13.15
N LEU A 614 -16.04 25.61 12.96
CA LEU A 614 -16.72 24.41 13.46
C LEU A 614 -16.79 23.25 12.45
N LYS A 615 -16.92 23.52 11.14
CA LYS A 615 -17.01 22.47 10.12
C LYS A 615 -15.83 21.47 10.19
N PRO A 616 -14.55 21.88 10.35
CA PRO A 616 -13.44 20.93 10.49
C PRO A 616 -13.47 20.15 11.80
N LYS A 617 -14.15 20.64 12.85
CA LYS A 617 -14.33 19.90 14.11
C LYS A 617 -15.42 18.83 13.94
N VAL A 618 -16.54 19.17 13.30
CA VAL A 618 -17.65 18.24 13.02
C VAL A 618 -17.24 17.16 12.01
N CYS A 619 -16.65 17.53 10.87
CA CYS A 619 -16.23 16.57 9.83
C CYS A 619 -14.99 15.74 10.16
N ARG A 620 -14.45 15.86 11.38
CA ARG A 620 -13.39 14.98 11.93
C ARG A 620 -13.93 14.01 12.98
N MET A 621 -15.21 14.12 13.35
CA MET A 621 -15.81 13.15 14.26
C MET A 621 -16.04 11.84 13.52
N PRO A 622 -15.87 10.69 14.19
CA PRO A 622 -16.28 9.42 13.61
C PRO A 622 -17.78 9.50 13.26
N TYR A 623 -18.20 8.74 12.25
CA TYR A 623 -19.58 8.68 11.74
C TYR A 623 -20.10 9.98 11.06
N ALA A 624 -19.33 11.08 11.06
CA ALA A 624 -19.75 12.37 10.49
C ALA A 624 -19.43 12.52 8.99
N PHE A 625 -20.16 11.80 8.13
CA PHE A 625 -19.97 11.80 6.67
C PHE A 625 -20.42 13.11 5.98
N CYS A 626 -19.56 14.13 6.05
CA CYS A 626 -19.71 15.41 5.34
C CYS A 626 -19.56 15.24 3.81
N LYS A 627 -20.67 15.10 3.08
CA LYS A 627 -20.71 15.04 1.61
C LYS A 627 -20.70 16.44 1.00
N SER A 628 -21.41 17.38 1.62
CA SER A 628 -21.53 18.76 1.16
C SER A 628 -20.26 19.57 1.44
N LYS A 629 -19.50 19.89 0.38
CA LYS A 629 -18.25 20.68 0.46
C LYS A 629 -18.45 22.07 1.07
N GLY A 630 -19.65 22.64 0.96
CA GLY A 630 -20.09 23.82 1.69
C GLY A 630 -21.59 24.05 1.48
N ILE A 631 -22.14 25.12 2.06
CA ILE A 631 -23.54 25.50 1.81
C ILE A 631 -23.64 26.16 0.44
N ILE A 632 -24.48 25.65 -0.44
CA ILE A 632 -24.72 26.25 -1.75
C ILE A 632 -25.50 27.57 -1.55
N ILE A 633 -24.89 28.70 -1.88
CA ILE A 633 -25.51 30.05 -1.82
C ILE A 633 -26.06 30.51 -3.17
N PHE A 634 -25.70 29.81 -4.25
CA PHE A 634 -26.20 30.05 -5.60
C PHE A 634 -26.12 28.75 -6.42
N GLN A 635 -27.19 28.44 -7.16
CA GLN A 635 -27.28 27.26 -8.01
C GLN A 635 -27.96 27.64 -9.34
N GLN A 636 -27.35 27.32 -10.48
CA GLN A 636 -27.89 27.64 -11.81
C GLN A 636 -27.48 26.58 -12.85
N ALA A 637 -28.45 26.01 -13.56
CA ALA A 637 -28.18 25.14 -14.69
C ALA A 637 -27.51 25.92 -15.85
N ILE A 638 -26.36 25.44 -16.32
CA ILE A 638 -25.60 26.03 -17.44
C ILE A 638 -25.83 25.16 -18.67
N SER A 639 -26.15 25.79 -19.81
CA SER A 639 -26.41 25.11 -21.08
C SER A 639 -25.43 25.55 -22.16
N GLY A 640 -25.00 24.62 -23.01
CA GLY A 640 -24.05 24.88 -24.08
C GLY A 640 -24.69 25.50 -25.33
N PRO A 641 -23.89 25.79 -26.38
CA PRO A 641 -24.37 26.44 -27.61
C PRO A 641 -25.53 25.71 -28.33
N GLY A 642 -25.66 24.39 -28.12
CA GLY A 642 -26.77 23.57 -28.63
C GLY A 642 -28.04 23.57 -27.76
N GLY A 643 -28.09 24.35 -26.68
CA GLY A 643 -29.21 24.38 -25.73
C GLY A 643 -29.27 23.19 -24.75
N THR A 644 -28.38 22.21 -24.89
CA THR A 644 -28.22 21.10 -23.95
C THR A 644 -27.62 21.59 -22.64
N THR A 645 -28.26 21.29 -21.51
CA THR A 645 -27.68 21.47 -20.18
C THR A 645 -26.38 20.69 -20.09
N VAL A 646 -25.29 21.38 -19.74
CA VAL A 646 -23.96 20.79 -19.50
C VAL A 646 -23.93 20.22 -18.08
N GLY A 647 -24.41 21.01 -17.12
CA GLY A 647 -24.47 20.66 -15.71
C GLY A 647 -25.07 21.83 -14.91
N VAL A 648 -24.88 21.80 -13.59
CA VAL A 648 -25.31 22.86 -12.69
C VAL A 648 -24.08 23.54 -12.09
N LEU A 649 -24.02 24.87 -12.20
CA LEU A 649 -23.04 25.70 -11.51
C LEU A 649 -23.53 25.96 -10.09
N GLU A 650 -22.67 25.67 -9.12
CA GLU A 650 -22.92 25.82 -7.68
C GLU A 650 -21.82 26.68 -7.09
N VAL A 651 -22.19 27.70 -6.30
CA VAL A 651 -21.25 28.53 -5.54
C VAL A 651 -21.52 28.32 -4.06
N PHE A 652 -20.50 27.95 -3.29
CA PHE A 652 -20.57 27.73 -1.86
C PHE A 652 -20.40 29.03 -1.04
N ALA A 653 -20.88 29.02 0.20
CA ALA A 653 -20.68 30.11 1.15
C ALA A 653 -19.18 30.38 1.40
N GLY A 654 -18.69 31.53 0.94
CA GLY A 654 -17.27 31.92 1.03
C GLY A 654 -16.41 31.54 -0.18
N GLU A 655 -16.94 30.78 -1.14
CA GLU A 655 -16.28 30.51 -2.43
C GLU A 655 -16.36 31.74 -3.34
N GLU A 656 -15.26 32.15 -3.98
CA GLU A 656 -15.33 33.18 -5.01
C GLU A 656 -15.98 32.59 -6.28
N PRO A 657 -16.88 33.31 -6.97
CA PRO A 657 -17.55 32.76 -8.16
C PRO A 657 -16.61 32.37 -9.30
N VAL A 658 -15.38 32.87 -9.31
CA VAL A 658 -14.33 32.48 -10.26
C VAL A 658 -13.83 31.05 -10.02
N ASP A 659 -13.68 30.65 -8.75
CA ASP A 659 -13.28 29.29 -8.37
C ASP A 659 -14.42 28.32 -8.67
N ALA A 660 -15.65 28.66 -8.29
CA ALA A 660 -16.85 27.89 -8.62
C ALA A 660 -17.02 27.66 -10.13
N THR A 661 -16.72 28.68 -10.95
CA THR A 661 -16.73 28.54 -12.42
C THR A 661 -15.61 27.62 -12.90
N TYR A 662 -14.41 27.69 -12.31
CA TYR A 662 -13.29 26.82 -12.68
C TYR A 662 -13.59 25.35 -12.34
N ARG A 663 -14.07 25.13 -11.11
CA ARG A 663 -14.56 23.86 -10.56
C ARG A 663 -15.62 23.23 -11.47
N PHE A 664 -16.57 24.04 -11.95
CA PHE A 664 -17.56 23.64 -12.95
C PHE A 664 -16.94 23.28 -14.31
N PHE A 665 -15.95 24.04 -14.79
CA PHE A 665 -15.26 23.75 -16.06
C PHE A 665 -14.46 22.45 -16.05
N ALA A 666 -13.74 22.18 -14.95
CA ALA A 666 -12.99 20.94 -14.78
C ALA A 666 -13.93 19.72 -14.75
N LYS A 667 -14.93 19.74 -13.84
CA LYS A 667 -15.86 18.61 -13.63
C LYS A 667 -16.69 18.23 -14.86
N ASN A 668 -16.93 19.19 -15.77
CA ASN A 668 -17.70 18.95 -17.00
C ASN A 668 -16.80 18.79 -18.25
N GLY A 669 -15.47 18.68 -18.08
CA GLY A 669 -14.50 18.54 -19.16
C GLY A 669 -14.60 19.64 -20.21
N LEU A 670 -14.75 20.91 -19.79
CA LEU A 670 -14.97 22.04 -20.71
C LEU A 670 -13.66 22.61 -21.24
N PHE A 671 -12.55 22.47 -20.50
CA PHE A 671 -11.22 22.84 -20.98
C PHE A 671 -10.77 21.99 -22.18
N GLU A 672 -11.11 20.70 -22.20
CA GLU A 672 -10.85 19.78 -23.33
C GLU A 672 -11.70 20.09 -24.58
N LYS A 673 -12.77 20.89 -24.41
CA LYS A 673 -13.72 21.27 -25.48
C LYS A 673 -13.45 22.68 -26.00
N ASP A 674 -12.29 23.25 -25.68
CA ASP A 674 -11.84 24.60 -26.03
C ASP A 674 -12.85 25.72 -25.65
N TRP A 675 -13.57 25.57 -24.53
CA TRP A 675 -14.47 26.63 -24.05
C TRP A 675 -13.69 27.81 -23.46
N ASP A 676 -14.06 29.04 -23.84
CA ASP A 676 -13.50 30.26 -23.23
C ASP A 676 -14.02 30.45 -21.80
N PHE A 677 -13.18 30.01 -20.85
CA PHE A 677 -13.39 30.17 -19.42
C PHE A 677 -13.67 31.63 -19.01
N LYS A 678 -12.91 32.59 -19.55
CA LYS A 678 -13.00 34.00 -19.14
C LYS A 678 -14.29 34.64 -19.68
N ALA A 679 -14.74 34.24 -20.87
CA ALA A 679 -16.04 34.65 -21.40
C ALA A 679 -17.23 34.10 -20.60
N VAL A 680 -17.15 32.86 -20.10
CA VAL A 680 -18.23 32.29 -19.25
C VAL A 680 -18.19 32.84 -17.83
N PHE A 681 -17.02 32.93 -17.20
CA PHE A 681 -16.85 33.56 -15.88
C PHE A 681 -17.42 34.99 -15.85
N LYS A 682 -17.16 35.80 -16.89
CA LYS A 682 -17.75 37.13 -17.01
C LYS A 682 -19.28 37.10 -16.99
N GLN A 683 -19.91 36.15 -17.68
CA GLN A 683 -21.37 35.99 -17.67
C GLN A 683 -21.88 35.57 -16.30
N VAL A 684 -21.17 34.67 -15.59
CA VAL A 684 -21.49 34.26 -14.21
C VAL A 684 -21.52 35.46 -13.26
N CYS A 685 -20.57 36.39 -13.38
CA CYS A 685 -20.54 37.63 -12.58
C CYS A 685 -21.62 38.65 -12.91
N GLU A 686 -22.34 38.49 -14.03
CA GLU A 686 -23.47 39.35 -14.40
C GLU A 686 -24.83 38.80 -13.88
N LEU A 687 -24.87 37.55 -13.39
CA LEU A 687 -26.07 36.88 -12.86
C LEU A 687 -26.60 37.50 -11.55
N GLU A 688 -27.93 37.54 -11.42
CA GLU A 688 -28.59 38.02 -10.20
C GLU A 688 -28.28 37.07 -9.02
N GLY A 689 -27.81 37.63 -7.89
CA GLY A 689 -27.32 36.88 -6.73
C GLY A 689 -25.79 36.80 -6.63
N LEU A 690 -25.07 36.81 -7.76
CA LEU A 690 -23.60 36.86 -7.83
C LEU A 690 -23.05 38.23 -8.23
N LYS A 691 -23.87 39.08 -8.86
CA LYS A 691 -23.51 40.43 -9.29
C LYS A 691 -22.97 41.29 -8.14
N GLY A 692 -21.67 41.63 -8.22
CA GLY A 692 -20.95 42.37 -7.18
C GLY A 692 -20.27 41.51 -6.11
N LYS A 693 -20.38 40.17 -6.17
CA LYS A 693 -19.65 39.22 -5.30
C LYS A 693 -18.36 38.69 -5.92
N CYS A 694 -18.16 38.82 -7.23
CA CYS A 694 -16.87 38.52 -7.87
C CYS A 694 -15.83 39.59 -7.50
N ILE A 695 -14.89 39.27 -6.61
CA ILE A 695 -13.79 40.18 -6.23
C ILE A 695 -12.52 39.81 -7.01
N ARG A 696 -12.27 38.51 -7.23
CA ARG A 696 -11.15 38.04 -8.06
C ARG A 696 -11.49 38.00 -9.55
N GLN A 697 -10.44 37.91 -10.37
CA GLN A 697 -10.50 37.75 -11.83
C GLN A 697 -9.75 36.49 -12.31
N GLU A 698 -9.11 35.78 -11.40
CA GLU A 698 -8.41 34.52 -11.64
C GLU A 698 -8.82 33.49 -10.58
N ALA A 699 -9.08 32.26 -11.00
CA ALA A 699 -9.42 31.15 -10.11
C ALA A 699 -8.18 30.61 -9.39
N ILE A 700 -8.41 30.14 -8.17
CA ILE A 700 -7.49 29.25 -7.47
C ILE A 700 -7.91 27.83 -7.88
N LYS A 701 -7.05 27.20 -8.69
CA LYS A 701 -7.20 25.85 -9.26
C LYS A 701 -7.02 24.76 -8.19
N PHE A 702 -6.17 25.03 -7.19
CA PHE A 702 -6.01 24.20 -5.99
C PHE A 702 -5.50 25.03 -4.82
N LEU A 703 -5.97 24.77 -3.61
CA LEU A 703 -5.52 25.38 -2.36
C LEU A 703 -5.48 24.34 -1.24
N GLU A 704 -4.31 24.16 -0.65
CA GLU A 704 -4.17 23.43 0.62
C GLU A 704 -3.23 24.17 1.57
N GLU A 705 -3.69 24.39 2.81
CA GLU A 705 -2.93 25.10 3.83
C GLU A 705 -2.14 24.11 4.70
N ASN A 706 -0.82 24.30 4.75
CA ASN A 706 0.10 23.49 5.55
C ASN A 706 0.25 22.03 5.10
N LYS A 707 0.40 21.78 3.78
CA LYS A 707 0.68 20.43 3.24
C LYS A 707 1.91 19.82 3.92
N VAL A 708 1.78 18.56 4.33
CA VAL A 708 2.87 17.74 4.87
C VAL A 708 2.96 16.45 4.07
N ILE A 709 4.17 15.99 3.75
CA ILE A 709 4.44 14.75 3.02
C ILE A 709 5.66 14.10 3.65
N ASP A 710 5.54 12.87 4.12
CA ASP A 710 6.66 12.12 4.73
C ASP A 710 7.39 12.94 5.81
N GLY A 711 6.62 13.71 6.59
CA GLY A 711 7.10 14.67 7.61
C GLY A 711 7.53 16.05 7.09
N ILE A 712 7.79 16.22 5.79
CA ILE A 712 8.24 17.47 5.17
C ILE A 712 7.06 18.46 5.05
N LYS A 713 7.15 19.60 5.74
CA LYS A 713 6.14 20.66 5.68
C LYS A 713 6.40 21.63 4.52
N ILE A 714 5.56 21.57 3.50
CA ILE A 714 5.65 22.38 2.26
C ILE A 714 4.93 23.74 2.41
N GLY A 715 4.11 23.89 3.45
CA GLY A 715 3.39 25.13 3.74
C GLY A 715 2.11 25.26 2.91
N HIS A 716 1.80 26.47 2.45
CA HIS A 716 0.64 26.70 1.58
C HIS A 716 0.97 26.26 0.14
N LEU A 717 0.18 25.32 -0.39
CA LEU A 717 0.21 24.93 -1.79
C LEU A 717 -0.96 25.61 -2.50
N VAL A 718 -0.64 26.57 -3.38
CA VAL A 718 -1.61 27.32 -4.18
C VAL A 718 -1.26 27.12 -5.65
N VAL A 719 -2.25 26.73 -6.46
CA VAL A 719 -2.15 26.65 -7.92
C VAL A 719 -3.19 27.62 -8.50
N TRP A 720 -2.78 28.50 -9.41
CA TRP A 720 -3.69 29.42 -10.09
C TRP A 720 -4.23 28.84 -11.41
N GLU A 721 -5.32 29.38 -11.93
CA GLU A 721 -5.98 28.91 -13.18
C GLU A 721 -5.04 28.74 -14.37
N HIS A 722 -4.00 29.57 -14.43
CA HIS A 722 -3.05 29.71 -15.54
C HIS A 722 -1.79 28.86 -15.35
N GLU A 723 -1.69 28.11 -14.25
CA GLU A 723 -0.57 27.22 -13.94
C GLU A 723 -0.97 25.75 -14.10
N GLU A 724 -0.06 24.90 -14.57
CA GLU A 724 -0.23 23.45 -14.43
C GLU A 724 0.22 23.00 -13.05
N VAL A 725 -0.51 22.04 -12.47
CA VAL A 725 -0.22 21.50 -11.13
C VAL A 725 1.23 21.00 -11.09
N ILE A 726 1.66 20.27 -12.12
CA ILE A 726 3.02 19.74 -12.23
C ILE A 726 4.10 20.83 -12.28
N ASP A 727 3.82 22.01 -12.85
CA ASP A 727 4.74 23.15 -12.88
C ASP A 727 4.93 23.71 -11.45
N VAL A 728 3.85 23.86 -10.69
CA VAL A 728 3.90 24.32 -9.28
C VAL A 728 4.60 23.29 -8.39
N LEU A 729 4.26 22.01 -8.55
CA LEU A 729 4.84 20.90 -7.80
C LEU A 729 6.33 20.71 -8.10
N TYR A 730 6.79 20.95 -9.34
CA TYR A 730 8.21 20.98 -9.66
C TYR A 730 8.96 22.05 -8.87
N ARG A 731 8.42 23.28 -8.83
CA ARG A 731 9.02 24.37 -8.04
C ARG A 731 9.07 24.00 -6.56
N LYS A 732 8.00 23.39 -6.02
CA LYS A 732 8.00 22.86 -4.64
C LYS A 732 8.98 21.70 -4.43
N ARG A 733 9.23 20.83 -5.42
CA ARG A 733 10.30 19.84 -5.34
C ARG A 733 11.67 20.50 -5.17
N ILE A 734 11.99 21.49 -6.00
CA ILE A 734 13.30 22.17 -5.95
C ILE A 734 13.45 23.03 -4.68
N GLU A 735 12.35 23.57 -4.15
CA GLU A 735 12.30 24.35 -2.89
C GLU A 735 12.50 23.48 -1.64
N TYR A 736 11.88 22.28 -1.58
CA TYR A 736 11.87 21.41 -0.39
C TYR A 736 12.71 20.13 -0.50
N GLY A 737 13.33 19.86 -1.65
CA GLY A 737 14.18 18.68 -1.86
C GLY A 737 13.42 17.36 -2.02
N LEU A 738 12.16 17.39 -2.46
CA LEU A 738 11.33 16.19 -2.62
C LEU A 738 11.88 15.27 -3.74
N THR A 739 11.42 14.02 -3.78
CA THR A 739 11.69 13.06 -4.86
C THR A 739 10.70 13.21 -6.02
N ILE A 740 11.01 12.61 -7.18
CA ILE A 740 10.05 12.48 -8.30
C ILE A 740 8.79 11.74 -7.85
N LYS A 741 8.94 10.67 -7.03
CA LYS A 741 7.82 9.87 -6.52
C LYS A 741 6.90 10.68 -5.61
N GLN A 742 7.44 11.49 -4.70
CA GLN A 742 6.64 12.41 -3.88
C GLN A 742 5.94 13.50 -4.71
N GLN A 743 6.62 14.05 -5.72
CA GLN A 743 6.01 15.03 -6.64
C GLN A 743 4.87 14.40 -7.46
N MET A 744 5.00 13.15 -7.89
CA MET A 744 3.97 12.46 -8.68
C MET A 744 2.84 11.89 -7.80
N ALA A 745 3.12 11.53 -6.54
CA ALA A 745 2.09 11.26 -5.54
C ALA A 745 1.17 12.47 -5.33
N LEU A 746 1.75 13.66 -5.10
CA LEU A 746 1.00 14.93 -5.04
C LEU A 746 0.24 15.23 -6.33
N PHE A 747 0.88 15.04 -7.48
CA PHE A 747 0.25 15.33 -8.76
C PHE A 747 -0.98 14.44 -8.96
N ASN A 748 -0.88 13.15 -8.68
CA ASN A 748 -1.99 12.21 -8.81
C ASN A 748 -3.04 12.43 -7.71
N GLU A 749 -2.66 12.76 -6.47
CA GLU A 749 -3.60 13.20 -5.41
C GLU A 749 -4.45 14.38 -5.90
N ILE A 750 -3.80 15.48 -6.30
CA ILE A 750 -4.46 16.72 -6.70
C ILE A 750 -5.29 16.55 -7.98
N CYS A 751 -4.75 15.85 -8.97
CA CYS A 751 -5.39 15.67 -10.28
C CYS A 751 -6.39 14.50 -10.34
N SER A 752 -6.49 13.68 -9.29
CA SER A 752 -7.60 12.71 -9.15
C SER A 752 -8.93 13.39 -8.82
N SER A 753 -8.90 14.65 -8.35
CA SER A 753 -10.08 15.46 -8.12
C SER A 753 -10.70 15.92 -9.45
N GLU A 754 -11.97 15.57 -9.69
CA GLU A 754 -12.78 16.06 -10.83
C GLU A 754 -12.78 17.59 -10.97
N GLU A 755 -12.44 18.30 -9.89
CA GLU A 755 -12.45 19.76 -9.80
C GLU A 755 -11.14 20.43 -10.27
N VAL A 756 -10.09 19.64 -10.55
CA VAL A 756 -8.76 20.14 -10.95
C VAL A 756 -8.38 19.62 -12.34
N TYR A 757 -8.39 20.49 -13.35
CA TYR A 757 -8.00 20.11 -14.71
C TYR A 757 -6.47 20.14 -14.89
N CYS A 758 -5.86 18.97 -15.07
CA CYS A 758 -4.41 18.81 -15.26
C CYS A 758 -4.07 18.40 -16.68
N LYS A 759 -3.34 19.26 -17.42
CA LYS A 759 -3.08 19.05 -18.85
C LYS A 759 -1.83 18.19 -19.14
N MET A 760 -0.85 18.18 -18.25
CA MET A 760 0.48 17.59 -18.50
C MET A 760 1.02 16.85 -17.28
N THR A 761 1.70 15.73 -17.52
CA THR A 761 2.33 14.85 -16.51
C THR A 761 3.85 15.08 -16.34
N ARG A 762 4.38 16.13 -16.99
CA ARG A 762 5.76 16.61 -16.90
C ARG A 762 5.76 18.13 -16.79
N ALA A 763 6.58 18.68 -15.89
CA ALA A 763 6.68 20.13 -15.70
C ALA A 763 7.38 20.82 -16.87
N ALA A 764 6.94 22.02 -17.25
CA ALA A 764 7.66 22.93 -18.14
C ALA A 764 8.76 23.66 -17.34
N VAL A 765 9.95 23.05 -17.26
CA VAL A 765 11.10 23.59 -16.52
C VAL A 765 11.68 24.86 -17.16
N TYR A 766 11.36 25.08 -18.44
CA TYR A 766 11.59 26.34 -19.15
C TYR A 766 10.41 26.60 -20.11
N ARG A 767 9.95 27.86 -20.18
CA ARG A 767 8.94 28.32 -21.13
C ARG A 767 9.36 29.69 -21.69
N ARG A 768 9.56 29.79 -23.01
CA ARG A 768 9.91 31.04 -23.70
C ARG A 768 8.96 31.33 -24.85
N SER A 769 8.33 32.50 -24.84
CA SER A 769 7.69 33.04 -26.04
C SER A 769 8.72 33.44 -27.08
N VAL A 770 8.97 32.54 -28.04
CA VAL A 770 9.83 32.80 -29.20
C VAL A 770 9.02 33.60 -30.21
N ASN A 771 9.46 34.82 -30.51
CA ASN A 771 8.79 35.65 -31.51
C ASN A 771 9.36 35.35 -32.91
N LYS A 772 8.63 35.72 -33.97
CA LYS A 772 9.04 35.41 -35.34
C LYS A 772 10.42 35.99 -35.72
N LEU A 773 10.82 37.12 -35.13
CA LEU A 773 12.14 37.72 -35.37
C LEU A 773 13.27 36.83 -34.83
N ASP A 774 13.06 36.14 -33.70
CA ASP A 774 14.04 35.22 -33.10
C ASP A 774 14.26 33.98 -33.99
N TYR A 775 13.19 33.51 -34.64
CA TYR A 775 13.22 32.43 -35.63
C TYR A 775 13.95 32.88 -36.91
N ASP A 776 13.47 33.96 -37.54
CA ASP A 776 14.00 34.45 -38.83
C ASP A 776 15.49 34.87 -38.74
N THR A 777 15.92 35.49 -37.63
CA THR A 777 17.30 35.99 -37.49
C THR A 777 18.35 34.88 -37.41
N ASN A 778 18.11 33.80 -36.65
CA ASN A 778 19.04 32.66 -36.56
C ASN A 778 19.28 32.01 -37.94
N THR A 779 18.21 31.77 -38.71
CA THR A 779 18.30 31.19 -40.07
C THR A 779 19.19 32.00 -41.02
N THR A 780 19.17 33.34 -40.92
CA THR A 780 19.89 34.20 -41.89
C THR A 780 21.41 34.23 -41.72
N MET A 781 21.97 33.87 -40.58
CA MET A 781 23.44 33.88 -40.39
C MET A 781 24.15 32.69 -41.07
N VAL A 782 23.48 31.53 -41.21
CA VAL A 782 24.12 30.30 -41.68
C VAL A 782 24.39 30.30 -43.19
N TYR A 783 23.54 30.95 -43.99
CA TYR A 783 23.66 31.00 -45.46
C TYR A 783 24.53 32.16 -46.00
N GLY A 784 25.30 32.82 -45.13
CA GLY A 784 26.05 34.04 -45.40
C GLY A 784 27.28 33.93 -46.32
N ASN A 785 27.26 33.13 -47.40
CA ASN A 785 28.33 33.12 -48.40
C ASN A 785 27.93 32.71 -49.84
N ALA A 786 26.63 32.66 -50.17
CA ALA A 786 26.15 32.39 -51.54
C ALA A 786 25.79 33.70 -52.29
N THR A 787 26.36 33.91 -53.48
CA THR A 787 26.22 35.16 -54.24
C THR A 787 24.90 35.30 -55.01
N CYS A 788 23.92 36.01 -54.43
CA CYS A 788 22.80 36.58 -55.19
C CYS A 788 22.35 37.96 -54.68
N ASP A 789 22.86 39.00 -55.34
CA ASP A 789 22.49 40.40 -55.11
C ASP A 789 21.10 40.69 -55.73
N ARG A 790 20.03 40.66 -54.90
CA ARG A 790 18.69 41.15 -55.29
C ARG A 790 18.07 42.09 -54.26
N LYS A 791 18.14 43.38 -54.59
CA LYS A 791 17.47 44.49 -53.91
C LYS A 791 15.95 44.32 -53.86
N TYR A 792 15.41 43.98 -52.70
CA TYR A 792 14.08 44.43 -52.29
C TYR A 792 14.15 45.00 -50.87
N MET A 793 14.18 46.34 -50.76
CA MET A 793 13.92 47.00 -49.49
C MET A 793 12.42 46.85 -49.20
N GLY A 794 12.07 45.99 -48.24
CA GLY A 794 10.72 45.90 -47.69
C GLY A 794 10.32 47.22 -47.04
N TRP A 795 9.19 47.79 -47.45
CA TRP A 795 8.69 49.04 -46.88
C TRP A 795 8.03 48.77 -45.54
N ARG A 796 8.49 49.41 -44.46
CA ARG A 796 7.74 49.46 -43.20
C ARG A 796 6.49 50.32 -43.39
N PHE A 797 5.35 49.68 -43.61
CA PHE A 797 4.06 50.29 -43.35
C PHE A 797 3.78 50.24 -41.84
N ILE A 798 3.39 51.37 -41.27
CA ILE A 798 2.89 51.47 -39.90
C ILE A 798 1.37 51.59 -40.01
N SER A 799 0.66 50.46 -39.87
CA SER A 799 -0.78 50.38 -39.68
C SER A 799 -1.04 49.92 -38.26
N GLY A 800 -1.57 50.83 -37.43
CA GLY A 800 -1.65 50.67 -35.98
C GLY A 800 -2.13 51.95 -35.32
N TRP A 801 -3.26 52.47 -35.80
CA TRP A 801 -3.97 53.63 -35.26
C TRP A 801 -5.45 53.25 -35.13
N ASP A 802 -5.77 52.55 -34.04
CA ASP A 802 -7.06 52.58 -33.35
C ASP A 802 -6.84 52.07 -31.91
N GLU A 803 -7.87 52.14 -31.06
CA GLU A 803 -7.85 51.73 -29.63
C GLU A 803 -6.91 52.50 -28.69
N ALA A 804 -6.91 53.84 -28.80
CA ALA A 804 -6.46 54.76 -27.73
C ALA A 804 -7.65 55.51 -27.09
N GLY A 805 -8.73 54.79 -26.77
CA GLY A 805 -10.05 55.32 -26.36
C GLY A 805 -10.15 55.88 -24.94
N LEU A 806 -9.13 56.56 -24.42
CA LEU A 806 -9.15 57.12 -23.06
C LEU A 806 -10.04 58.38 -22.96
N GLN A 807 -11.28 58.19 -22.50
CA GLN A 807 -12.14 59.30 -22.10
C GLN A 807 -11.63 59.92 -20.79
N PHE A 808 -11.09 61.13 -20.88
CA PHE A 808 -10.94 62.01 -19.71
C PHE A 808 -12.31 62.52 -19.25
N ASN A 809 -12.56 62.48 -17.94
CA ASN A 809 -13.63 63.26 -17.32
C ASN A 809 -13.14 63.78 -15.96
N GLU A 810 -13.32 65.08 -15.68
CA GLU A 810 -12.63 65.77 -14.59
C GLU A 810 -13.51 65.93 -13.34
N THR A 811 -13.12 65.38 -12.18
CA THR A 811 -13.59 65.86 -10.86
C THR A 811 -12.54 65.69 -9.74
N TRP A 812 -11.67 66.70 -9.63
CA TRP A 812 -11.24 67.37 -8.39
C TRP A 812 -11.01 66.60 -7.07
N VAL A 813 -9.75 66.67 -6.62
CA VAL A 813 -9.31 66.97 -5.22
C VAL A 813 -9.46 65.88 -4.14
N GLY A 814 -8.31 65.46 -3.60
CA GLY A 814 -8.21 64.68 -2.34
C GLY A 814 -8.37 65.54 -1.07
N PRO A 815 -8.06 65.04 0.15
CA PRO A 815 -6.78 64.38 0.41
C PRO A 815 -6.88 63.12 1.31
N PHE A 816 -5.77 62.39 1.46
CA PHE A 816 -5.52 61.69 2.73
C PHE A 816 -4.04 61.68 3.13
N LYS A 817 -3.78 61.98 4.40
CA LYS A 817 -2.48 61.81 5.08
C LYS A 817 -2.52 60.50 5.87
N GLN A 818 -1.37 59.81 5.93
CA GLN A 818 -0.98 58.88 7.00
C GLN A 818 -1.96 57.73 7.34
N ARG A 819 -1.49 56.49 7.15
CA ARG A 819 -1.26 55.59 8.29
C ARG A 819 -0.33 54.42 7.94
N LEU A 820 0.94 54.59 8.27
CA LEU A 820 1.80 53.50 8.77
C LEU A 820 2.28 53.93 10.15
N SER A 821 1.98 53.13 11.17
CA SER A 821 2.44 53.38 12.55
C SER A 821 2.20 52.15 13.43
N ARG A 822 3.18 51.22 13.48
CA ARG A 822 3.44 50.17 14.49
C ARG A 822 4.55 49.26 13.92
N TRP A 823 5.63 48.85 14.60
CA TRP A 823 6.41 49.40 15.74
C TRP A 823 7.77 49.88 15.17
N GLY A 824 8.75 50.46 15.86
CA GLY A 824 8.93 50.87 17.26
C GLY A 824 10.40 51.33 17.40
N MET A 825 10.67 52.42 18.11
CA MET A 825 12.00 53.06 18.14
C MET A 825 12.43 53.38 19.57
N THR A 826 13.66 53.03 19.90
CA THR A 826 14.54 53.65 20.91
C THR A 826 15.94 53.63 20.28
N ASP A 827 16.47 54.78 19.85
CA ASP A 827 17.26 55.70 20.68
C ASP A 827 18.63 55.10 21.08
N ASP A 828 19.68 55.33 20.25
CA ASP A 828 20.74 56.28 20.64
C ASP A 828 21.88 56.46 19.60
N GLY A 829 22.25 57.72 19.36
CA GLY A 829 23.64 58.17 19.18
C GLY A 829 24.62 57.57 18.13
N LYS A 830 24.77 58.32 17.01
CA LYS A 830 26.06 58.82 16.44
C LYS A 830 27.00 57.93 15.58
N VAL A 831 27.60 58.62 14.59
CA VAL A 831 28.98 58.49 14.04
C VAL A 831 29.31 57.43 12.96
N LYS A 832 29.14 57.84 11.68
CA LYS A 832 30.21 58.24 10.72
C LYS A 832 31.50 57.39 10.65
N ILE A 833 31.82 56.81 9.47
CA ILE A 833 33.17 56.87 8.79
C ILE A 833 33.20 56.20 7.38
N ARG A 834 33.92 56.81 6.43
CA ARG A 834 34.66 56.21 5.28
C ARG A 834 36.18 56.37 5.59
N PRO A 835 37.21 55.70 4.98
CA PRO A 835 37.24 55.13 3.60
C PRO A 835 38.27 53.99 3.21
N MET A 836 38.16 53.49 1.96
CA MET A 836 39.25 53.27 0.94
C MET A 836 40.29 52.10 0.93
N LYS A 837 40.73 51.80 -0.34
CA LYS A 837 41.96 51.11 -0.89
C LYS A 837 41.91 49.57 -0.94
N LYS A 838 42.49 48.84 -1.93
CA LYS A 838 43.42 49.08 -3.09
C LYS A 838 42.95 48.20 -4.30
N ILE A 839 43.30 48.29 -5.61
CA ILE A 839 44.33 48.94 -6.49
C ILE A 839 45.69 48.19 -6.61
N VAL A 840 46.23 47.76 -7.79
CA VAL A 840 45.78 47.71 -9.23
C VAL A 840 46.80 46.89 -10.12
N ASN A 841 46.55 46.73 -11.45
CA ASN A 841 47.40 46.21 -12.57
C ASN A 841 47.34 44.69 -12.92
N MET A 842 47.57 44.21 -14.17
CA MET A 842 48.06 44.85 -15.42
C MET A 842 47.47 44.20 -16.73
N LEU A 843 47.72 44.81 -17.91
CA LEU A 843 47.28 44.39 -19.26
C LEU A 843 48.37 43.64 -20.07
N ASN A 844 47.98 42.89 -21.12
CA ASN A 844 48.71 42.81 -22.41
C ASN A 844 47.89 42.17 -23.56
N ASP A 845 47.48 43.00 -24.52
CA ASP A 845 47.28 42.86 -25.98
C ASP A 845 46.80 41.53 -26.65
N GLY A 846 45.73 41.61 -27.46
CA GLY A 846 45.12 40.45 -28.15
C GLY A 846 44.15 40.66 -29.34
N TYR A 847 44.21 41.79 -30.08
CA TYR A 847 43.52 42.06 -31.38
C TYR A 847 42.00 42.35 -31.46
N ALA A 848 41.65 43.06 -32.54
CA ALA A 848 40.36 43.15 -33.26
C ALA A 848 39.10 43.72 -32.54
N VAL A 849 39.00 45.05 -32.46
CA VAL A 849 37.71 45.74 -32.22
C VAL A 849 37.00 46.02 -33.55
N SER A 850 35.82 45.42 -33.75
CA SER A 850 34.83 45.85 -34.76
C SER A 850 33.83 46.81 -34.11
N ILE A 851 33.61 47.99 -34.70
CA ILE A 851 32.70 49.00 -34.13
C ILE A 851 31.33 48.89 -34.79
N CYS A 852 30.40 48.20 -34.11
CA CYS A 852 28.96 48.33 -34.36
C CYS A 852 28.34 49.21 -33.27
N GLY A 853 28.22 50.51 -33.55
CA GLY A 853 27.57 51.46 -32.64
C GLY A 853 26.06 51.56 -32.87
N GLU A 854 25.31 51.91 -31.82
CA GLU A 854 23.86 52.07 -31.87
C GLU A 854 23.38 53.14 -32.88
N PRO A 855 22.27 52.91 -33.61
CA PRO A 855 21.65 53.91 -34.48
C PRO A 855 20.64 54.83 -33.75
N THR A 856 20.87 55.18 -32.48
CA THR A 856 19.98 56.04 -31.66
C THR A 856 19.95 57.52 -32.07
N PHE A 857 20.67 57.92 -33.14
CA PHE A 857 20.92 59.32 -33.51
C PHE A 857 19.99 59.95 -34.57
N ILE A 858 19.11 59.19 -35.23
CA ILE A 858 18.32 59.70 -36.38
C ILE A 858 17.01 60.40 -35.95
N LEU A 859 16.35 59.95 -34.88
CA LEU A 859 15.03 60.48 -34.47
C LEU A 859 15.08 61.94 -34.00
N TYR A 860 16.17 62.37 -33.37
CA TYR A 860 16.35 63.78 -32.95
C TYR A 860 16.47 64.76 -34.12
N TYR A 861 16.97 64.32 -35.28
CA TYR A 861 17.13 65.19 -36.45
C TYR A 861 15.79 65.50 -37.13
N ILE A 862 14.90 64.51 -37.25
CA ILE A 862 13.61 64.67 -37.94
C ILE A 862 12.66 65.55 -37.11
N ALA A 863 12.63 65.36 -35.79
CA ALA A 863 11.85 66.22 -34.88
C ALA A 863 12.30 67.69 -34.96
N GLY A 864 13.62 67.94 -35.01
CA GLY A 864 14.19 69.28 -35.15
C GLY A 864 13.73 69.99 -36.44
N TRP A 865 13.74 69.29 -37.58
CA TRP A 865 13.29 69.86 -38.86
C TRP A 865 11.79 70.15 -38.89
N TYR A 866 10.95 69.32 -38.27
CA TYR A 866 9.50 69.55 -38.21
C TYR A 866 9.11 70.77 -37.37
N VAL A 867 9.82 70.99 -36.25
CA VAL A 867 9.67 72.19 -35.41
C VAL A 867 10.18 73.43 -36.14
N LEU A 868 11.32 73.33 -36.84
CA LEU A 868 11.88 74.44 -37.63
C LEU A 868 10.95 74.85 -38.79
N ALA A 869 10.35 73.89 -39.49
CA ALA A 869 9.38 74.14 -40.56
C ALA A 869 8.13 74.88 -40.05
N ARG A 870 7.56 74.46 -38.91
CA ARG A 870 6.43 75.18 -38.28
C ARG A 870 6.80 76.60 -37.85
N LEU A 871 7.99 76.81 -37.29
CA LEU A 871 8.47 78.15 -36.89
C LEU A 871 8.69 79.10 -38.07
N ILE A 872 9.12 78.58 -39.23
CA ILE A 872 9.27 79.37 -40.46
C ILE A 872 7.90 79.74 -41.04
N CYS A 873 6.96 78.80 -41.14
CA CYS A 873 5.62 79.07 -41.66
C CYS A 873 4.79 80.03 -40.79
N TRP A 874 5.00 80.06 -39.46
CA TRP A 874 4.24 80.95 -38.56
C TRP A 874 4.69 82.43 -38.62
N ARG A 875 5.80 82.75 -39.31
CA ARG A 875 6.39 84.11 -39.30
C ARG A 875 6.15 84.95 -40.56
N VAL A 876 5.40 84.44 -41.55
CA VAL A 876 4.94 85.22 -42.73
C VAL A 876 3.44 85.45 -42.66
N GLY A 877 3.03 86.42 -41.83
CA GLY A 877 1.61 86.77 -41.67
C GLY A 877 1.06 87.53 -42.87
N VAL A 878 0.15 86.92 -43.62
CA VAL A 878 -0.69 87.60 -44.62
C VAL A 878 -2.16 87.44 -44.22
N ARG A 879 -2.86 88.58 -44.06
CA ARG A 879 -4.20 88.68 -43.46
C ARG A 879 -5.19 89.25 -44.47
N MET A 880 -5.98 88.40 -45.12
CA MET A 880 -7.21 88.71 -45.88
C MET A 880 -8.03 87.42 -45.99
N GLY A 881 -9.37 87.44 -46.06
CA GLY A 881 -10.28 88.58 -46.23
C GLY A 881 -11.11 88.40 -47.51
N TRP A 882 -12.36 87.98 -47.38
CA TRP A 882 -13.27 87.76 -48.52
C TRP A 882 -13.53 89.06 -49.30
N GLY A 883 -13.49 89.04 -50.64
CA GLY A 883 -13.56 90.30 -51.40
C GLY A 883 -13.71 90.30 -52.93
N GLY A 884 -14.36 89.32 -53.56
CA GLY A 884 -15.11 89.50 -54.83
C GLY A 884 -14.44 89.87 -56.18
N ARG A 885 -15.10 89.40 -57.26
CA ARG A 885 -15.13 89.92 -58.66
C ARG A 885 -13.93 89.71 -59.62
N PHE A 886 -14.17 88.77 -60.54
CA PHE A 886 -14.12 88.93 -62.02
C PHE A 886 -12.80 88.98 -62.84
N PHE A 887 -12.95 88.52 -64.09
CA PHE A 887 -12.10 88.69 -65.29
C PHE A 887 -10.69 88.04 -65.33
N GLY A 888 -10.69 86.72 -65.56
CA GLY A 888 -10.47 86.21 -66.93
C GLY A 888 -9.05 86.26 -67.50
N TRP A 889 -8.40 85.09 -67.56
CA TRP A 889 -7.12 84.89 -68.24
C TRP A 889 -7.22 83.87 -69.39
N ARG A 890 -6.49 84.12 -70.48
CA ARG A 890 -6.38 83.25 -71.66
C ARG A 890 -4.89 82.99 -71.91
N ARG A 891 -4.51 81.72 -72.12
CA ARG A 891 -3.13 81.22 -72.39
C ARG A 891 -2.11 81.27 -71.23
N ILE A 892 -2.06 80.20 -70.44
CA ILE A 892 -0.79 79.45 -70.25
C ILE A 892 -1.14 77.96 -70.42
N GLY A 893 -1.14 77.49 -71.67
CA GLY A 893 -1.39 76.08 -71.99
C GLY A 893 -0.14 75.45 -72.59
N LEU A 894 0.58 74.66 -71.79
CA LEU A 894 1.50 73.59 -72.25
C LEU A 894 2.01 72.74 -71.07
N VAL A 895 2.31 73.33 -69.91
CA VAL A 895 2.78 72.59 -68.72
C VAL A 895 1.66 71.75 -68.08
N SER A 896 0.43 72.27 -68.02
CA SER A 896 -0.70 71.58 -67.39
C SER A 896 -1.08 70.26 -68.07
N ASN A 897 -0.84 70.09 -69.37
CA ASN A 897 -1.18 68.85 -70.07
C ASN A 897 -0.13 67.75 -69.82
N ALA A 898 1.15 68.11 -69.67
CA ALA A 898 2.15 67.16 -69.21
C ALA A 898 1.85 66.69 -67.78
N LEU A 899 1.49 67.61 -66.89
CA LEU A 899 1.14 67.27 -65.51
C LEU A 899 -0.14 66.41 -65.44
N LEU A 900 -1.19 66.75 -66.20
CA LEU A 900 -2.43 65.96 -66.27
C LEU A 900 -2.25 64.59 -66.93
N PHE A 901 -1.37 64.46 -67.93
CA PHE A 901 -1.08 63.15 -68.53
C PHE A 901 -0.26 62.28 -67.56
N VAL A 902 0.70 62.86 -66.83
CA VAL A 902 1.44 62.15 -65.78
C VAL A 902 0.53 61.76 -64.62
N THR A 903 -0.37 62.63 -64.12
CA THR A 903 -1.30 62.24 -63.04
C THR A 903 -2.37 61.27 -63.49
N SER A 904 -2.85 61.32 -64.74
CA SER A 904 -3.80 60.31 -65.26
C SER A 904 -3.14 58.96 -65.55
N VAL A 905 -1.89 58.91 -66.02
CA VAL A 905 -1.13 57.65 -66.14
C VAL A 905 -0.80 57.10 -64.74
N LEU A 906 -0.37 57.92 -63.79
CA LEU A 906 -0.08 57.47 -62.43
C LEU A 906 -1.35 57.00 -61.69
N SER A 907 -2.48 57.68 -61.83
CA SER A 907 -3.75 57.23 -61.21
C SER A 907 -4.34 56.01 -61.91
N ALA A 908 -4.23 55.89 -63.24
CA ALA A 908 -4.60 54.66 -63.95
C ALA A 908 -3.75 53.47 -63.49
N SER A 909 -2.44 53.66 -63.28
CA SER A 909 -1.57 52.64 -62.68
C SER A 909 -1.95 52.32 -61.24
N PHE A 910 -2.35 53.33 -60.44
CA PHE A 910 -2.81 53.12 -59.06
C PHE A 910 -4.09 52.26 -59.02
N PHE A 911 -5.07 52.56 -59.90
CA PHE A 911 -6.30 51.79 -60.02
C PHE A 911 -6.11 50.41 -60.66
N TYR A 912 -5.12 50.19 -61.52
CA TYR A 912 -4.80 48.84 -62.03
C TYR A 912 -4.10 47.96 -60.97
N VAL A 913 -3.37 48.55 -60.01
CA VAL A 913 -2.82 47.82 -58.86
C VAL A 913 -3.89 47.54 -57.80
N TRP A 914 -4.91 48.40 -57.67
CA TRP A 914 -6.11 48.15 -56.86
C TRP A 914 -7.20 47.34 -57.60
N GLY A 915 -6.96 46.95 -58.86
CA GLY A 915 -7.92 46.24 -59.71
C GLY A 915 -7.85 44.72 -59.64
N ILE A 916 -6.95 44.18 -58.81
CA ILE A 916 -6.85 42.76 -58.48
C ILE A 916 -6.87 42.68 -56.95
N GLU A 917 -8.08 42.70 -56.39
CA GLU A 917 -8.28 42.22 -55.02
C GLU A 917 -7.96 40.72 -55.01
N PRO A 918 -6.99 40.22 -54.21
CA PRO A 918 -7.11 38.86 -53.72
C PRO A 918 -8.42 38.79 -52.93
N ASP A 919 -9.09 37.62 -52.94
CA ASP A 919 -10.27 37.40 -52.11
C ASP A 919 -9.96 37.84 -50.66
N PRO A 920 -10.78 38.71 -50.03
CA PRO A 920 -10.50 39.18 -48.67
C PRO A 920 -10.43 38.04 -47.64
N ASN A 921 -11.01 36.86 -47.94
CA ASN A 921 -10.82 35.66 -47.14
C ASN A 921 -9.38 35.11 -47.23
N ILE A 922 -8.68 35.28 -48.36
CA ILE A 922 -7.28 34.85 -48.57
C ILE A 922 -6.32 35.82 -47.88
N ASP A 923 -6.49 37.13 -48.04
CA ASP A 923 -5.58 38.11 -47.42
C ASP A 923 -5.75 38.16 -45.89
N MET A 924 -6.99 38.04 -45.40
CA MET A 924 -7.25 37.85 -43.98
C MET A 924 -6.76 36.48 -43.47
N ALA A 925 -6.80 35.41 -44.27
CA ALA A 925 -6.16 34.14 -43.90
C ALA A 925 -4.62 34.23 -43.87
N MET A 926 -3.99 35.06 -44.72
CA MET A 926 -2.55 35.31 -44.69
C MET A 926 -2.12 36.18 -43.51
N HIS A 927 -2.90 37.22 -43.17
CA HIS A 927 -2.61 38.06 -42.00
C HIS A 927 -2.95 37.40 -40.67
N ASN A 928 -4.02 36.59 -40.60
CA ASN A 928 -4.25 35.69 -39.46
C ASN A 928 -3.21 34.57 -39.37
N PHE A 929 -2.41 34.33 -40.44
CA PHE A 929 -1.20 33.50 -40.38
C PHE A 929 0.04 34.23 -39.84
N MET A 930 -0.10 35.40 -39.21
CA MET A 930 0.78 35.81 -38.10
C MET A 930 0.46 34.99 -36.82
N GLY A 931 0.37 33.66 -36.96
CA GLY A 931 0.23 32.78 -35.82
C GLY A 931 1.43 32.96 -34.89
N LYS A 932 1.16 33.27 -33.63
CA LYS A 932 2.17 33.19 -32.56
C LYS A 932 2.74 31.77 -32.63
N LEU A 933 4.06 31.63 -32.77
CA LEU A 933 4.70 30.33 -32.64
C LEU A 933 4.34 29.75 -31.25
N PRO A 934 4.23 28.42 -31.11
CA PRO A 934 4.10 27.83 -29.79
C PRO A 934 5.27 28.32 -28.92
N ASP A 935 5.00 28.57 -27.64
CA ASP A 935 6.07 28.89 -26.70
C ASP A 935 7.04 27.69 -26.66
N LEU A 936 8.35 27.95 -26.66
CA LEU A 936 9.35 26.92 -26.51
C LEU A 936 9.29 26.43 -25.07
N GLU A 937 8.76 25.23 -24.89
CA GLU A 937 8.71 24.52 -23.61
C GLU A 937 9.77 23.42 -23.59
N ILE A 938 10.56 23.39 -22.52
CA ILE A 938 11.44 22.27 -22.19
C ILE A 938 10.75 21.53 -21.06
N LEU A 939 10.40 20.26 -21.30
CA LEU A 939 9.78 19.43 -20.28
C LEU A 939 10.83 18.82 -19.36
N GLU A 940 10.42 18.50 -18.14
CA GLU A 940 11.25 17.80 -17.18
C GLU A 940 11.85 16.49 -17.75
N GLY A 941 13.14 16.31 -17.50
CA GLY A 941 13.94 15.17 -17.99
C GLY A 941 14.41 15.32 -19.45
N GLN A 942 13.79 16.18 -20.24
CA GLN A 942 14.11 16.40 -21.65
C GLN A 942 15.46 17.12 -21.83
N TYR A 943 16.18 16.82 -22.90
CA TYR A 943 17.39 17.55 -23.27
C TYR A 943 17.05 18.84 -24.02
N VAL A 944 17.84 19.90 -23.82
CA VAL A 944 17.57 21.22 -24.44
C VAL A 944 17.55 21.13 -25.97
N ALA A 945 18.49 20.38 -26.55
CA ALA A 945 18.54 20.12 -27.99
C ALA A 945 17.30 19.38 -28.53
N ASP A 946 16.66 18.55 -27.71
CA ASP A 946 15.46 17.78 -28.10
C ASP A 946 14.21 18.64 -28.05
N ALA A 947 14.08 19.50 -27.04
CA ALA A 947 12.99 20.45 -26.90
C ALA A 947 13.02 21.50 -28.03
N VAL A 948 14.18 22.10 -28.28
CA VAL A 948 14.39 23.05 -29.39
C VAL A 948 14.11 22.38 -30.75
N TRP A 949 14.51 21.12 -30.95
CA TRP A 949 14.23 20.38 -32.18
C TRP A 949 12.75 20.04 -32.36
N LYS A 950 12.05 19.60 -31.30
CA LYS A 950 10.60 19.35 -31.32
C LYS A 950 9.85 20.65 -31.68
N TRP A 951 10.14 21.73 -30.96
CA TRP A 951 9.56 23.05 -31.18
C TRP A 951 9.77 23.56 -32.61
N ALA A 952 10.99 23.46 -33.15
CA ALA A 952 11.28 23.88 -34.52
C ALA A 952 10.46 23.07 -35.54
N LYS A 953 10.44 21.73 -35.39
CA LYS A 953 9.61 20.84 -36.22
C LYS A 953 8.12 21.15 -36.14
N ASP A 954 7.62 21.55 -34.96
CA ASP A 954 6.22 21.93 -34.75
C ASP A 954 5.87 23.30 -35.38
N GLY A 955 6.82 24.24 -35.44
CA GLY A 955 6.69 25.49 -36.20
C GLY A 955 6.83 25.32 -37.72
N GLU A 956 7.65 24.38 -38.18
CA GLU A 956 8.00 24.16 -39.59
C GLU A 956 6.94 23.45 -40.44
N LYS A 957 5.75 23.17 -39.88
CA LYS A 957 4.64 22.36 -40.45
C LYS A 957 4.07 22.75 -41.83
N LYS A 958 4.73 23.61 -42.62
CA LYS A 958 4.33 23.93 -44.00
C LYS A 958 5.43 23.86 -45.08
N HIS A 959 6.66 24.36 -44.89
CA HIS A 959 7.49 24.78 -46.07
C HIS A 959 9.03 24.62 -46.05
N HIS A 960 9.67 23.71 -45.29
CA HIS A 960 11.10 23.38 -45.55
C HIS A 960 11.46 21.90 -45.28
N PRO A 961 12.47 21.31 -45.98
CA PRO A 961 12.82 19.90 -45.81
C PRO A 961 14.10 19.66 -44.98
N LEU A 962 13.91 19.07 -43.79
CA LEU A 962 14.67 17.95 -43.21
C LEU A 962 16.22 17.95 -43.16
N LEU A 963 16.92 19.06 -43.39
CA LEU A 963 18.34 19.16 -43.04
C LEU A 963 18.51 19.22 -41.52
N ARG A 964 18.81 18.07 -40.88
CA ARG A 964 19.10 17.95 -39.43
C ARG A 964 20.42 18.57 -38.97
N GLN A 965 20.77 19.75 -39.48
CA GLN A 965 21.65 20.65 -38.73
C GLN A 965 20.77 21.39 -37.71
N PRO A 966 21.15 21.49 -36.43
CA PRO A 966 20.47 22.37 -35.49
C PRO A 966 20.60 23.84 -35.90
N VAL A 967 19.68 24.33 -36.72
CA VAL A 967 19.69 25.70 -37.28
C VAL A 967 19.64 26.77 -36.19
N HIS A 968 19.16 26.40 -35.01
CA HIS A 968 19.05 27.24 -33.82
C HIS A 968 20.15 26.95 -32.78
N TRP A 969 21.41 26.74 -33.20
CA TRP A 969 22.56 26.64 -32.29
C TRP A 969 22.58 27.77 -31.26
N GLY A 970 22.37 29.01 -31.70
CA GLY A 970 22.34 30.18 -30.82
C GLY A 970 21.25 30.12 -29.76
N LEU A 971 20.13 29.44 -30.01
CA LEU A 971 19.04 29.26 -29.04
C LEU A 971 19.39 28.18 -28.00
N ILE A 972 20.02 27.09 -28.42
CA ILE A 972 20.55 26.07 -27.48
C ILE A 972 21.65 26.69 -26.62
N ASP A 973 22.59 27.40 -27.23
CA ASP A 973 23.68 28.08 -26.53
C ASP A 973 23.16 29.21 -25.61
N GLU A 974 22.12 29.96 -25.98
CA GLU A 974 21.50 30.97 -25.10
C GLU A 974 20.85 30.31 -23.86
N ILE A 975 20.05 29.26 -24.04
CA ILE A 975 19.37 28.55 -22.94
C ILE A 975 20.40 27.88 -22.01
N CYS A 976 21.44 27.25 -22.57
CA CYS A 976 22.45 26.55 -21.79
C CYS A 976 23.47 27.47 -21.09
N ASN A 977 23.50 28.77 -21.43
CA ASN A 977 24.31 29.77 -20.74
C ASN A 977 23.50 30.65 -19.76
N ASP A 978 22.20 30.40 -19.58
CA ASP A 978 21.40 31.11 -18.57
C ASP A 978 21.71 30.58 -17.16
N GLU A 979 22.44 31.39 -16.38
CA GLU A 979 22.87 31.08 -15.00
C GLU A 979 21.69 30.73 -14.06
N ASN A 980 20.47 31.19 -14.35
CA ASN A 980 19.29 30.92 -13.54
C ASN A 980 18.74 29.49 -13.73
N LEU A 981 19.05 28.86 -14.88
CA LEU A 981 18.53 27.54 -15.29
C LEU A 981 19.54 26.41 -15.10
N GLN A 982 20.81 26.75 -14.86
CA GLN A 982 21.91 25.79 -14.85
C GLN A 982 21.73 24.61 -13.88
N LYS A 983 21.16 24.83 -12.68
CA LYS A 983 21.17 23.82 -11.60
C LYS A 983 20.52 22.48 -11.99
N ASP A 984 19.47 22.51 -12.81
CA ASP A 984 18.73 21.32 -13.24
C ASP A 984 18.98 20.96 -14.72
N LEU A 985 19.48 21.89 -15.54
CA LEU A 985 19.67 21.71 -16.99
C LEU A 985 21.12 21.51 -17.45
N ILE A 986 22.15 21.67 -16.60
CA ILE A 986 23.57 21.45 -16.99
C ILE A 986 23.78 20.09 -17.69
N ASP A 987 23.32 18.99 -17.08
CA ASP A 987 23.50 17.64 -17.65
C ASP A 987 22.70 17.45 -18.95
N LYS A 988 21.59 18.19 -19.07
CA LYS A 988 20.68 18.22 -20.23
C LYS A 988 21.17 19.17 -21.35
N CYS A 989 22.24 19.92 -21.10
CA CYS A 989 22.95 20.79 -22.04
C CYS A 989 24.23 20.16 -22.63
N THR A 990 24.66 19.02 -22.11
CA THR A 990 25.86 18.28 -22.59
C THR A 990 25.80 17.87 -24.07
N ARG A 991 24.58 17.69 -24.62
CA ARG A 991 24.36 17.08 -25.93
C ARG A 991 23.92 18.10 -26.99
N ARG A 992 24.72 18.21 -28.06
CA ARG A 992 24.49 19.11 -29.21
C ARG A 992 23.64 18.54 -30.36
N LYS A 993 23.54 17.21 -30.54
CA LYS A 993 22.63 16.59 -31.51
C LYS A 993 21.30 16.21 -30.83
N ALA A 994 20.16 16.53 -31.43
CA ALA A 994 18.87 16.04 -30.97
C ALA A 994 18.73 14.52 -31.15
N HIS A 995 18.05 13.85 -30.22
CA HIS A 995 17.59 12.46 -30.36
C HIS A 995 16.30 12.42 -31.19
N ILE A 996 16.03 11.26 -31.78
CA ILE A 996 14.75 11.05 -32.47
C ILE A 996 13.72 10.66 -31.41
N ALA A 997 12.79 11.58 -31.10
CA ALA A 997 11.53 11.20 -30.47
C ALA A 997 10.78 10.23 -31.38
N ILE A 998 10.64 9.00 -30.91
CA ILE A 998 9.71 8.01 -31.44
C ILE A 998 8.52 8.00 -30.46
N ASP A 999 7.35 8.31 -30.98
CA ASP A 999 6.08 8.23 -30.27
C ASP A 999 5.68 6.75 -30.19
N MET A 1000 5.69 6.19 -28.99
CA MET A 1000 5.30 4.81 -28.71
C MET A 1000 3.85 4.75 -28.19
N GLY A 1001 3.05 5.79 -28.45
CA GLY A 1001 1.70 5.92 -27.92
C GLY A 1001 1.66 6.49 -26.50
N ALA A 1002 0.60 6.19 -25.78
CA ALA A 1002 0.38 6.68 -24.41
C ALA A 1002 -0.41 5.65 -23.59
N ILE A 1003 -0.18 5.65 -22.29
CA ILE A 1003 -1.01 4.94 -21.31
C ILE A 1003 -1.89 5.93 -20.56
N THR A 1004 -3.09 5.52 -20.16
CA THR A 1004 -3.98 6.32 -19.31
C THR A 1004 -4.16 5.63 -17.96
N THR A 1005 -3.69 6.28 -16.90
CA THR A 1005 -3.72 5.77 -15.51
C THR A 1005 -4.38 6.82 -14.61
N TRP A 1006 -5.40 6.43 -13.85
CA TRP A 1006 -6.24 7.34 -13.03
C TRP A 1006 -6.80 8.55 -13.82
N GLY A 1007 -7.18 8.33 -15.09
CA GLY A 1007 -7.67 9.37 -16.00
C GLY A 1007 -6.57 10.23 -16.65
N LEU A 1008 -5.35 10.21 -16.11
CA LEU A 1008 -4.21 10.99 -16.63
C LEU A 1008 -3.54 10.27 -17.80
N LYS A 1009 -3.31 10.98 -18.90
CA LYS A 1009 -2.59 10.48 -20.08
C LYS A 1009 -1.08 10.70 -19.94
N HIS A 1010 -0.31 9.62 -19.96
CA HIS A 1010 1.15 9.65 -19.93
C HIS A 1010 1.69 9.20 -21.30
N ASP A 1011 2.30 10.13 -22.04
CA ASP A 1011 2.90 9.86 -23.35
C ASP A 1011 4.21 9.06 -23.22
N ILE A 1012 4.31 7.95 -23.94
CA ILE A 1012 5.50 7.07 -23.96
C ILE A 1012 6.39 7.52 -25.13
N ILE A 1013 7.42 8.29 -24.83
CA ILE A 1013 8.35 8.84 -25.84
C ILE A 1013 9.73 8.23 -25.67
N TYR A 1014 10.15 7.43 -26.65
CA TYR A 1014 11.49 6.86 -26.70
C TYR A 1014 12.44 7.75 -27.51
N TRP A 1015 13.65 8.01 -27.01
CA TRP A 1015 14.59 8.98 -27.58
C TRP A 1015 15.80 8.29 -28.22
N LYS A 1016 15.67 7.85 -29.47
CA LYS A 1016 16.74 7.13 -30.20
C LYS A 1016 17.97 8.01 -30.44
N SER A 1017 19.15 7.51 -30.06
CA SER A 1017 20.43 8.20 -30.19
C SER A 1017 20.86 8.42 -31.66
N PRO A 1018 21.34 9.63 -32.04
CA PRO A 1018 21.72 10.00 -33.40
C PRO A 1018 23.17 9.65 -33.75
N ASN A 1019 23.89 8.95 -32.88
CA ASN A 1019 25.26 8.50 -33.12
C ASN A 1019 25.37 7.01 -33.49
N LYS A 1020 24.31 6.22 -33.24
CA LYS A 1020 24.32 4.79 -33.54
C LYS A 1020 24.05 4.49 -35.01
N THR A 1021 24.78 3.52 -35.56
CA THR A 1021 24.61 3.07 -36.95
C THR A 1021 23.67 1.87 -37.03
N PHE A 1022 23.18 1.56 -38.25
CA PHE A 1022 22.15 0.53 -38.52
C PHE A 1022 22.45 -0.89 -38.00
N ALA A 1023 23.70 -1.20 -37.64
CA ALA A 1023 24.16 -2.54 -37.29
C ALA A 1023 24.70 -2.67 -35.84
N GLU A 1024 24.35 -1.72 -34.97
CA GLU A 1024 24.50 -1.87 -33.53
C GLU A 1024 23.16 -2.37 -32.96
N GLU A 1025 23.20 -3.47 -32.20
CA GLU A 1025 22.03 -4.02 -31.50
C GLU A 1025 21.45 -3.00 -30.51
N LEU A 1026 20.22 -3.23 -30.05
CA LEU A 1026 19.67 -2.50 -28.91
C LEU A 1026 20.60 -2.75 -27.71
N GLU A 1027 21.29 -1.71 -27.25
CA GLU A 1027 22.01 -1.78 -25.98
C GLU A 1027 20.98 -1.99 -24.86
N GLU A 1028 21.05 -3.17 -24.26
CA GLU A 1028 20.52 -3.48 -22.94
C GLU A 1028 20.85 -2.29 -22.01
N GLY A 1029 19.83 -1.74 -21.33
CA GLY A 1029 19.91 -0.49 -20.58
C GLY A 1029 19.22 0.73 -21.20
N ILE A 1030 19.17 0.92 -22.54
CA ILE A 1030 18.58 2.17 -23.09
C ILE A 1030 17.05 2.16 -23.02
N VAL A 1031 16.40 1.09 -23.49
CA VAL A 1031 14.94 0.95 -23.39
C VAL A 1031 14.50 0.83 -21.93
N GLU A 1032 15.30 0.11 -21.14
CA GLU A 1032 15.17 -0.01 -19.69
C GLU A 1032 15.13 1.35 -19.00
N SER A 1033 16.05 2.25 -19.33
CA SER A 1033 16.07 3.61 -18.76
C SER A 1033 14.81 4.43 -19.06
N ALA A 1034 14.19 4.22 -20.22
CA ALA A 1034 12.94 4.88 -20.60
C ALA A 1034 11.73 4.25 -19.86
N ALA A 1035 11.73 2.94 -19.65
CA ALA A 1035 10.72 2.25 -18.85
C ALA A 1035 10.81 2.63 -17.36
N ILE A 1036 12.02 2.77 -16.80
CA ILE A 1036 12.24 3.26 -15.44
C ILE A 1036 11.76 4.71 -15.28
N GLU A 1037 12.15 5.63 -16.18
CA GLU A 1037 11.71 7.03 -16.12
C GLU A 1037 10.18 7.18 -16.26
N MET A 1038 9.54 6.24 -16.96
CA MET A 1038 8.08 6.17 -17.08
C MET A 1038 7.43 5.65 -15.80
N CYS A 1039 7.88 4.50 -15.26
CA CYS A 1039 7.28 3.88 -14.08
C CYS A 1039 7.54 4.67 -12.79
N ASP A 1040 8.67 5.37 -12.66
CA ASP A 1040 8.91 6.31 -11.55
C ASP A 1040 7.95 7.51 -11.55
N ARG A 1041 7.20 7.73 -12.65
CA ARG A 1041 6.13 8.74 -12.76
C ARG A 1041 4.72 8.20 -12.60
N ILE A 1042 4.55 6.88 -12.59
CA ILE A 1042 3.26 6.20 -12.43
C ILE A 1042 3.15 5.84 -10.95
N VAL A 1043 2.33 6.58 -10.19
CA VAL A 1043 2.26 6.49 -8.72
C VAL A 1043 0.81 6.36 -8.24
N PRO A 1044 0.43 5.27 -7.55
CA PRO A 1044 1.23 4.08 -7.23
C PRO A 1044 1.66 3.32 -8.50
N SER A 1045 2.84 2.71 -8.50
CA SER A 1045 3.30 1.92 -9.65
C SER A 1045 2.30 0.80 -9.93
N MET A 1046 1.98 0.58 -11.21
CA MET A 1046 1.29 -0.64 -11.61
C MET A 1046 2.16 -1.85 -11.24
N ASN A 1047 1.52 -2.95 -10.86
CA ASN A 1047 2.19 -4.25 -10.73
C ASN A 1047 2.90 -4.55 -12.06
N ASN A 1048 4.16 -4.99 -12.00
CA ASN A 1048 5.02 -5.27 -13.16
C ASN A 1048 5.23 -4.11 -14.17
N CYS A 1049 4.92 -2.86 -13.81
CA CYS A 1049 5.02 -1.68 -14.71
C CYS A 1049 6.29 -1.67 -15.58
N TYR A 1050 7.45 -1.92 -14.97
CA TYR A 1050 8.73 -1.93 -15.67
C TYR A 1050 8.78 -2.95 -16.82
N ALA A 1051 8.34 -4.19 -16.57
CA ALA A 1051 8.35 -5.26 -17.56
C ALA A 1051 7.39 -4.96 -18.71
N ASP A 1052 6.17 -4.51 -18.40
CA ASP A 1052 5.14 -4.21 -19.40
C ASP A 1052 5.50 -2.99 -20.27
N ILE A 1053 6.02 -1.91 -19.67
CA ILE A 1053 6.45 -0.72 -20.40
C ILE A 1053 7.74 -1.00 -21.20
N ASN A 1054 8.70 -1.75 -20.66
CA ASN A 1054 9.91 -2.16 -21.39
C ASN A 1054 9.55 -3.02 -22.60
N LYS A 1055 8.66 -4.01 -22.43
CA LYS A 1055 8.14 -4.82 -23.53
C LYS A 1055 7.43 -3.96 -24.57
N HIS A 1056 6.49 -3.11 -24.16
CA HIS A 1056 5.73 -2.24 -25.07
C HIS A 1056 6.64 -1.31 -25.89
N ILE A 1057 7.68 -0.71 -25.28
CA ILE A 1057 8.64 0.12 -26.03
C ILE A 1057 9.46 -0.72 -27.02
N ASN A 1058 9.83 -1.96 -26.68
CA ASN A 1058 10.50 -2.86 -27.64
C ASN A 1058 9.57 -3.25 -28.80
N ASP A 1059 8.35 -3.73 -28.51
CA ASP A 1059 7.34 -4.10 -29.51
C ASP A 1059 7.05 -2.93 -30.48
N GLN A 1060 6.87 -1.70 -29.96
CA GLN A 1060 6.66 -0.50 -30.78
C GLN A 1060 7.93 -0.05 -31.52
N TYR A 1061 9.12 -0.28 -30.97
CA TYR A 1061 10.39 0.05 -31.64
C TYR A 1061 10.68 -0.88 -32.82
N GLU A 1062 10.45 -2.19 -32.67
CA GLU A 1062 10.54 -3.14 -33.78
C GLU A 1062 9.52 -2.82 -34.88
N HIS A 1063 8.28 -2.50 -34.50
CA HIS A 1063 7.25 -2.08 -35.45
C HIS A 1063 7.60 -0.76 -36.16
N TYR A 1064 8.17 0.22 -35.45
CA TYR A 1064 8.63 1.48 -36.05
C TYR A 1064 9.77 1.25 -37.04
N GLU A 1065 10.77 0.45 -36.68
CA GLU A 1065 11.92 0.19 -37.56
C GLU A 1065 11.54 -0.71 -38.76
N SER A 1066 10.63 -1.69 -38.63
CA SER A 1066 10.18 -2.49 -39.78
C SER A 1066 9.49 -1.60 -40.84
N ILE A 1067 8.49 -0.81 -40.42
CA ILE A 1067 7.81 0.19 -41.27
C ILE A 1067 8.80 1.17 -41.91
N ARG A 1068 9.88 1.52 -41.20
CA ARG A 1068 10.94 2.42 -41.67
C ARG A 1068 11.79 1.78 -42.78
N PHE A 1069 12.08 0.48 -42.72
CA PHE A 1069 12.94 -0.20 -43.69
C PHE A 1069 12.20 -0.74 -44.92
N ASP A 1070 10.99 -1.29 -44.75
CA ASP A 1070 10.20 -1.84 -45.87
C ASP A 1070 9.92 -0.81 -46.97
N LYS A 1071 9.79 0.48 -46.57
CA LYS A 1071 9.30 1.52 -47.49
C LYS A 1071 10.36 2.11 -48.43
N LYS A 1072 11.67 2.04 -48.14
CA LYS A 1072 12.71 2.76 -48.94
C LYS A 1072 14.11 2.08 -48.98
N ASN A 1073 14.28 1.12 -49.89
CA ASN A 1073 15.54 0.42 -50.23
C ASN A 1073 16.80 1.33 -50.33
N MET A 1074 16.64 2.57 -50.82
CA MET A 1074 17.73 3.56 -50.98
C MET A 1074 18.62 3.74 -49.74
N TYR A 1075 18.02 3.79 -48.55
CA TYR A 1075 18.75 3.99 -47.30
C TYR A 1075 19.33 2.67 -46.74
N THR A 1076 18.51 1.61 -46.79
CA THR A 1076 18.85 0.26 -46.33
C THR A 1076 20.08 -0.30 -47.03
N LEU A 1077 20.21 -0.09 -48.35
CA LEU A 1077 21.33 -0.61 -49.16
C LEU A 1077 22.71 -0.05 -48.74
N LEU A 1078 22.75 1.12 -48.10
CA LEU A 1078 23.99 1.69 -47.55
C LEU A 1078 24.14 1.48 -46.03
N GLY A 1079 23.09 1.01 -45.33
CA GLY A 1079 23.06 0.97 -43.86
C GLY A 1079 23.10 2.36 -43.21
N VAL A 1080 22.50 3.37 -43.85
CA VAL A 1080 22.46 4.76 -43.36
C VAL A 1080 21.03 5.23 -43.10
N GLN A 1081 20.88 6.16 -42.15
CA GLN A 1081 19.58 6.73 -41.80
C GLN A 1081 19.16 7.84 -42.76
N GLY A 1082 17.84 8.13 -42.79
CA GLY A 1082 17.23 9.20 -43.60
C GLY A 1082 17.92 10.57 -43.48
N ASP A 1083 18.50 10.86 -42.34
CA ASP A 1083 19.17 12.10 -41.97
C ASP A 1083 20.71 12.05 -42.02
N ALA A 1084 21.31 10.93 -42.47
CA ALA A 1084 22.76 10.76 -42.51
C ALA A 1084 23.44 11.87 -43.32
N SER A 1085 24.46 12.50 -42.74
CA SER A 1085 25.23 13.55 -43.39
C SER A 1085 25.95 13.04 -44.64
N THR A 1086 26.31 13.95 -45.54
CA THR A 1086 27.05 13.65 -46.77
C THR A 1086 28.29 12.78 -46.51
N ASP A 1087 29.02 13.04 -45.42
CA ASP A 1087 30.21 12.29 -45.02
C ASP A 1087 29.88 10.91 -44.41
N GLU A 1088 28.75 10.75 -43.70
CA GLU A 1088 28.27 9.45 -43.22
C GLU A 1088 27.80 8.56 -44.38
N VAL A 1089 27.08 9.13 -45.35
CA VAL A 1089 26.70 8.46 -46.61
C VAL A 1089 27.95 8.00 -47.38
N TRP A 1090 28.96 8.87 -47.54
CA TRP A 1090 30.24 8.50 -48.16
C TRP A 1090 31.00 7.42 -47.37
N ARG A 1091 31.08 7.52 -46.04
CA ARG A 1091 31.74 6.52 -45.19
C ARG A 1091 31.06 5.14 -45.30
N ALA A 1092 29.73 5.11 -45.30
CA ALA A 1092 28.97 3.87 -45.36
C ALA A 1092 28.99 3.24 -46.76
N ALA A 1093 28.83 4.02 -47.84
CA ALA A 1093 29.00 3.52 -49.20
C ALA A 1093 30.42 2.97 -49.42
N ARG A 1094 31.44 3.64 -48.88
CA ARG A 1094 32.82 3.14 -48.90
C ARG A 1094 33.00 1.85 -48.09
N LYS A 1095 32.36 1.72 -46.91
CA LYS A 1095 32.34 0.46 -46.11
C LYS A 1095 31.74 -0.69 -46.92
N SER A 1096 30.60 -0.45 -47.58
CA SER A 1096 29.87 -1.44 -48.37
C SER A 1096 30.61 -1.86 -49.65
N LEU A 1097 31.17 -0.91 -50.41
CA LEU A 1097 32.02 -1.23 -51.58
C LEU A 1097 33.31 -1.96 -51.18
N ASN A 1098 33.94 -1.58 -50.06
CA ASN A 1098 35.10 -2.30 -49.51
C ASN A 1098 34.73 -3.73 -49.08
N TYR A 1099 33.54 -3.96 -48.51
CA TYR A 1099 33.07 -5.31 -48.14
C TYR A 1099 32.82 -6.18 -49.37
N LEU A 1100 32.25 -5.59 -50.44
CA LEU A 1100 32.23 -6.21 -51.77
C LEU A 1100 33.62 -6.31 -52.42
N GLY A 1101 34.71 -6.04 -51.69
CA GLY A 1101 36.11 -6.12 -52.13
C GLY A 1101 36.42 -5.28 -53.37
N ASP A 1102 35.58 -4.29 -53.67
CA ASP A 1102 35.56 -3.57 -54.93
C ASP A 1102 36.34 -2.27 -54.73
N ASN A 1103 37.67 -2.37 -54.82
CA ASN A 1103 38.62 -1.32 -54.48
C ASN A 1103 38.70 -0.22 -55.57
N PHE A 1104 37.52 0.30 -55.95
CA PHE A 1104 37.33 1.34 -56.95
C PHE A 1104 37.73 2.71 -56.38
N PRO A 1105 38.55 3.50 -57.08
CA PRO A 1105 38.84 4.87 -56.68
C PRO A 1105 37.57 5.74 -56.83
N PRO A 1106 37.29 6.69 -55.91
CA PRO A 1106 36.05 7.48 -55.87
C PRO A 1106 35.83 8.44 -57.06
N PHE A 1107 36.71 8.42 -58.06
CA PHE A 1107 36.64 9.21 -59.29
C PHE A 1107 36.59 8.34 -60.56
N SER A 1108 36.35 7.03 -60.43
CA SER A 1108 36.11 6.14 -61.57
C SER A 1108 34.77 6.48 -62.22
N ARG A 1109 34.79 7.32 -63.26
CA ARG A 1109 33.62 7.60 -64.11
C ARG A 1109 33.00 6.29 -64.62
N ILE A 1110 31.67 6.29 -64.72
CA ILE A 1110 30.91 5.31 -65.49
C ILE A 1110 31.50 5.26 -66.91
N ASP A 1111 31.93 4.09 -67.36
CA ASP A 1111 32.55 3.90 -68.69
C ASP A 1111 31.46 4.09 -69.76
N ASN A 1112 31.77 4.81 -70.84
CA ASN A 1112 30.77 5.53 -71.64
C ASN A 1112 30.13 4.63 -72.73
N GLY A 1113 29.76 3.39 -72.36
CA GLY A 1113 29.11 2.40 -73.21
C GLY A 1113 30.04 1.59 -74.13
N THR A 1114 31.36 1.65 -73.94
CA THR A 1114 32.35 1.16 -74.92
C THR A 1114 33.21 -0.03 -74.48
N LYS A 1115 32.73 -0.89 -73.57
CA LYS A 1115 33.35 -2.20 -73.26
C LYS A 1115 32.39 -3.36 -73.45
N VAL A 1116 32.92 -4.43 -74.03
CA VAL A 1116 32.20 -5.66 -74.36
C VAL A 1116 32.04 -6.53 -73.11
N GLU A 1117 30.85 -7.10 -72.98
CA GLU A 1117 30.43 -8.20 -72.10
C GLU A 1117 31.50 -8.78 -71.15
N HIS A 1118 31.53 -8.26 -69.93
CA HIS A 1118 31.85 -9.06 -68.76
C HIS A 1118 30.52 -9.57 -68.18
N SER A 1119 30.47 -10.85 -67.79
CA SER A 1119 29.29 -11.41 -67.14
C SER A 1119 29.01 -10.68 -65.82
N TRP A 1120 27.83 -10.08 -65.71
CA TRP A 1120 27.41 -9.38 -64.50
C TRP A 1120 27.28 -10.38 -63.35
N SER A 1121 28.23 -10.38 -62.42
CA SER A 1121 28.11 -11.14 -61.17
C SER A 1121 27.12 -10.43 -60.24
N ALA A 1122 26.47 -11.17 -59.32
CA ALA A 1122 25.59 -10.58 -58.31
C ALA A 1122 26.30 -9.49 -57.48
N ARG A 1123 27.58 -9.72 -57.15
CA ARG A 1123 28.49 -8.76 -56.51
C ARG A 1123 28.68 -7.48 -57.33
N THR A 1124 28.79 -7.59 -58.65
CA THR A 1124 28.88 -6.44 -59.57
C THR A 1124 27.55 -5.66 -59.61
N HIS A 1125 26.41 -6.36 -59.65
CA HIS A 1125 25.09 -5.71 -59.56
C HIS A 1125 24.91 -4.93 -58.24
N GLN A 1126 25.27 -5.53 -57.10
CA GLN A 1126 25.23 -4.84 -55.80
C GLN A 1126 26.15 -3.62 -55.78
N GLY A 1127 27.37 -3.73 -56.32
CA GLY A 1127 28.33 -2.62 -56.41
C GLY A 1127 27.87 -1.45 -57.31
N TYR A 1128 27.01 -1.71 -58.31
CA TYR A 1128 26.35 -0.65 -59.09
C TYR A 1128 25.12 -0.07 -58.37
N ALA A 1129 24.26 -0.90 -57.79
CA ALA A 1129 23.11 -0.43 -57.03
C ALA A 1129 23.52 0.52 -55.88
N ILE A 1130 24.62 0.19 -55.18
CA ILE A 1130 25.23 1.05 -54.15
C ILE A 1130 25.66 2.42 -54.72
N LYS A 1131 26.14 2.49 -55.97
CA LYS A 1131 26.55 3.75 -56.61
C LYS A 1131 25.36 4.60 -57.05
N ASP A 1132 24.33 3.98 -57.63
CA ASP A 1132 23.10 4.69 -58.02
C ASP A 1132 22.42 5.29 -56.78
N LYS A 1133 22.29 4.51 -55.69
CA LYS A 1133 21.72 5.01 -54.42
C LYS A 1133 22.62 6.04 -53.72
N LEU A 1134 23.94 5.93 -53.85
CA LEU A 1134 24.87 6.98 -53.42
C LEU A 1134 24.65 8.29 -54.20
N GLU A 1135 24.45 8.25 -55.52
CA GLU A 1135 24.17 9.47 -56.29
C GLU A 1135 22.83 10.11 -55.91
N GLU A 1136 21.79 9.30 -55.70
CA GLU A 1136 20.48 9.78 -55.22
C GLU A 1136 20.52 10.41 -53.82
N LEU A 1137 21.40 9.92 -52.93
CA LEU A 1137 21.55 10.42 -51.55
C LEU A 1137 22.48 11.62 -51.39
N LEU A 1138 23.30 11.91 -52.40
CA LEU A 1138 24.16 13.10 -52.49
C LEU A 1138 23.47 14.26 -53.23
N ASP A 1139 22.47 13.96 -54.05
CA ASP A 1139 21.62 14.92 -54.73
C ASP A 1139 20.50 15.40 -53.80
N ALA A 1140 20.54 16.67 -53.41
CA ALA A 1140 19.60 17.23 -52.43
C ALA A 1140 18.14 17.26 -52.93
N GLU A 1141 17.91 17.47 -54.23
CA GLU A 1141 16.55 17.53 -54.79
C GLU A 1141 15.94 16.11 -54.92
N LYS A 1142 16.75 15.13 -55.36
CA LYS A 1142 16.32 13.72 -55.37
C LYS A 1142 16.06 13.22 -53.96
N ARG A 1143 16.95 13.51 -53.01
CA ARG A 1143 16.81 13.11 -51.60
C ARG A 1143 15.57 13.74 -50.96
N GLU A 1144 15.32 15.03 -51.14
CA GLU A 1144 14.08 15.69 -50.72
C GLU A 1144 12.85 14.97 -51.30
N TRP A 1145 12.86 14.67 -52.60
CA TRP A 1145 11.74 14.00 -53.27
C TRP A 1145 11.50 12.58 -52.73
N TYR A 1146 12.57 11.83 -52.46
CA TYR A 1146 12.47 10.52 -51.85
C TYR A 1146 12.01 10.58 -50.38
N ASP A 1147 12.44 11.58 -49.62
CA ASP A 1147 12.14 11.71 -48.18
C ASP A 1147 10.71 12.19 -47.90
N LYS A 1148 10.07 12.92 -48.83
CA LYS A 1148 8.68 13.36 -48.69
C LYS A 1148 7.75 12.21 -48.25
N PRO A 1149 6.84 12.45 -47.27
CA PRO A 1149 5.78 11.52 -46.97
C PRO A 1149 4.88 11.40 -48.19
N CYS A 1150 4.54 10.16 -48.58
CA CYS A 1150 3.65 9.93 -49.69
C CYS A 1150 2.20 9.95 -49.21
N GLU A 1151 1.33 10.65 -49.94
CA GLU A 1151 -0.10 10.72 -49.68
C GLU A 1151 -0.73 9.38 -50.09
N PRO A 1152 -1.42 8.65 -49.19
CA PRO A 1152 -2.06 7.38 -49.54
C PRO A 1152 -3.23 7.64 -50.49
N VAL A 1153 -3.17 7.02 -51.67
CA VAL A 1153 -4.20 7.12 -52.71
C VAL A 1153 -4.82 5.75 -52.96
N PHE A 1154 -6.02 5.74 -53.54
CA PHE A 1154 -6.78 4.50 -53.83
C PHE A 1154 -6.92 3.57 -52.61
N GLY A 1155 -7.30 4.13 -51.45
CA GLY A 1155 -7.52 3.37 -50.22
C GLY A 1155 -6.24 2.87 -49.52
N GLY A 1156 -5.07 3.41 -49.90
CA GLY A 1156 -3.77 3.01 -49.35
C GLY A 1156 -2.99 2.02 -50.23
N ALA A 1157 -3.61 1.45 -51.27
CA ALA A 1157 -2.98 0.50 -52.18
C ALA A 1157 -1.91 1.12 -53.11
N MET A 1158 -1.82 2.45 -53.18
CA MET A 1158 -0.80 3.20 -53.91
C MET A 1158 -0.41 4.46 -53.14
N CYS A 1159 0.78 5.00 -53.39
CA CYS A 1159 1.26 6.21 -52.72
C CYS A 1159 1.63 7.30 -53.73
N ALA A 1160 1.18 8.53 -53.48
CA ALA A 1160 1.44 9.68 -54.34
C ALA A 1160 2.43 10.67 -53.70
N LYS A 1161 3.40 11.15 -54.48
CA LYS A 1161 4.30 12.26 -54.13
C LYS A 1161 4.11 13.40 -55.12
N LYS A 1162 4.24 14.65 -54.67
CA LYS A 1162 4.25 15.81 -55.58
C LYS A 1162 5.69 16.15 -55.96
N ASP A 1163 5.97 16.21 -57.26
CA ASP A 1163 7.27 16.66 -57.78
C ASP A 1163 7.47 18.18 -57.59
N ALA A 1164 8.61 18.72 -58.00
CA ALA A 1164 8.91 20.15 -57.90
C ALA A 1164 8.01 21.03 -58.81
N GLY A 1165 7.30 20.45 -59.78
CA GLY A 1165 6.30 21.12 -60.59
C GLY A 1165 4.86 20.99 -60.03
N GLY A 1166 4.66 20.27 -58.93
CA GLY A 1166 3.35 19.98 -58.34
C GLY A 1166 2.61 18.80 -58.99
N ASN A 1167 3.23 18.07 -59.92
CA ASN A 1167 2.63 16.89 -60.54
C ASN A 1167 2.60 15.73 -59.54
N MET A 1168 1.48 15.00 -59.47
CA MET A 1168 1.39 13.79 -58.64
C MET A 1168 2.06 12.61 -59.34
N MET A 1169 3.25 12.26 -58.87
CA MET A 1169 3.94 11.01 -59.19
C MET A 1169 3.37 9.90 -58.31
N ILE A 1170 2.69 8.93 -58.91
CA ILE A 1170 2.19 7.75 -58.20
C ILE A 1170 3.27 6.67 -58.25
N GLU A 1171 3.79 6.32 -57.08
CA GLU A 1171 4.61 5.12 -56.91
C GLU A 1171 3.66 3.94 -56.69
N MET A 1172 3.83 2.89 -57.50
CA MET A 1172 3.33 1.57 -57.09
C MET A 1172 4.16 1.17 -55.88
N GLY A 1173 3.50 0.89 -54.75
CA GLY A 1173 4.16 0.20 -53.66
C GLY A 1173 4.69 -1.15 -54.17
N ALA A 1174 5.82 -1.60 -53.64
CA ALA A 1174 6.16 -3.02 -53.78
C ALA A 1174 5.03 -3.80 -53.11
N GLY A 1175 4.29 -4.58 -53.89
CA GLY A 1175 3.26 -5.45 -53.33
C GLY A 1175 3.90 -6.51 -52.45
N GLU A 1176 3.28 -6.76 -51.31
CA GLU A 1176 3.58 -7.91 -50.46
C GLU A 1176 3.31 -9.21 -51.27
N GLU A 1177 4.23 -10.17 -51.19
CA GLU A 1177 4.13 -11.52 -51.78
C GLU A 1177 4.53 -12.55 -50.70
#